data_AF-A0A7C6EKD0-F1
#
_entry.id   AF-A0A7C6EKD0-F1
#
_cell.length_a   1.000
_cell.length_b   1.000
_cell.length_c   1.000
_cell.angle_alpha   90.00
_cell.angle_beta   90.00
_cell.angle_gamma   90.00
#
_symmetry.space_group_name_H-M   'P 1'
#
loop_
_entity.id
_entity.type
_entity.pdbx_description
1 polymer ?
#
loop_
_entity_poly.entity_id
_entity_poly.type
_entity_poly.pdbx_seq_one_letter_code
_entity_poly.pdbx_strand_id
1 'polypeptide(L)'
;MKQVWQCYRDGNLKLTEVPTPRSQRGCVLVRTVASIVSVGTEKYLLELARKSLVGKALARPDLVRQVIAKAQAEGILEAWRQAMGRLDTPVPLGYSSAGVVIDVGPCVEGFSVGDRVACAGSGYAGHAEVVSVPINLCVKIPPAVNRGAEEQGSTGAGEQHLRTSAPPHLRTFEEAAFVAVGAIALEAVRMARVSLGETVVVIGLGLLGQIAVQLLNAAGCHVIGMDISPQKAEMALQHGAEAVATDYHQLSAICHQRTANHGADAVIILAATPSNEPLEQAAELCRERGRIVAAGLVGLEVPRKPFYDKELELVVSRAWGPGLYDPHYTEKGLDYPLAYARWTARRNMEEFLAQLAKGAVRVDHLITHRFPIDRALEAYELILEGKEPYIGVLLTYPNEPDLSRRVEVISPQSAQRTLSSIEIKTSAPSASSAVGKISVGLIGAGQFATGTLLPAMKGLKGIRFRGVATSTGLSARHVAHKFGFEYCTTDYHEILNDPEIALVFILTRHGSHAHLVAEALRASKHVFVEKPLALNLEQLREVVETFNVQRSNVLTVGFNRRFSPFTRWLKDRFDGTPEPLAVHCTVNAGPVPPDHWTHDPEQGGGRIIGEVCHFVDLIQYLTGSLPVRVYAETLESPGYQPSDNVVITLKMANGAVGSITYVAGGDKRYPRERVEVLGGGAVGVIENFKAATFIRGGRKKRVRNWLSVDRGHRGEVEA
;
A
#
# COMPACT_ATOMS: atom_id res chain seq x y z
N MET A 1 15.12 8.16 10.29
CA MET A 1 15.56 8.02 8.87
C MET A 1 14.83 8.98 7.93
N LYS A 2 15.40 9.31 6.78
CA LYS A 2 14.81 10.12 5.70
C LYS A 2 14.15 9.26 4.62
N GLN A 3 13.03 9.73 4.09
CA GLN A 3 12.30 9.08 3.01
C GLN A 3 11.65 10.08 2.06
N VAL A 4 11.69 9.78 0.76
CA VAL A 4 11.01 10.56 -0.29
C VAL A 4 9.62 10.01 -0.54
N TRP A 5 8.64 10.92 -0.63
CA TRP A 5 7.26 10.56 -0.88
C TRP A 5 6.47 11.70 -1.54
N GLN A 6 5.31 11.37 -2.08
CA GLN A 6 4.38 12.32 -2.67
C GLN A 6 2.96 12.16 -2.11
N CYS A 7 2.21 13.26 -2.07
CA CYS A 7 0.78 13.24 -1.78
C CYS A 7 -0.03 13.50 -3.06
N TYR A 8 -0.99 12.63 -3.39
CA TYR A 8 -1.84 12.84 -4.56
C TYR A 8 -2.81 14.00 -4.40
N ARG A 9 -3.12 14.46 -3.18
CA ARG A 9 -4.04 15.58 -3.01
C ARG A 9 -3.41 16.91 -3.45
N ASP A 10 -2.24 17.23 -2.94
CA ASP A 10 -1.57 18.51 -3.19
C ASP A 10 -0.50 18.43 -4.30
N GLY A 11 -0.11 17.22 -4.73
CA GLY A 11 0.90 17.00 -5.76
C GLY A 11 2.33 17.23 -5.27
N ASN A 12 2.52 17.55 -3.98
CA ASN A 12 3.80 17.93 -3.43
C ASN A 12 4.69 16.72 -3.19
N LEU A 13 5.90 16.79 -3.74
CA LEU A 13 7.01 15.91 -3.42
C LEU A 13 7.68 16.39 -2.13
N LYS A 14 7.97 15.49 -1.20
CA LYS A 14 8.56 15.83 0.10
C LYS A 14 9.66 14.83 0.48
N LEU A 15 10.72 15.36 1.07
CA LEU A 15 11.69 14.60 1.85
C LEU A 15 11.30 14.78 3.32
N THR A 16 11.15 13.71 4.08
CA THR A 16 10.69 13.80 5.47
C THR A 16 11.41 12.79 6.35
N GLU A 17 11.68 13.20 7.58
CA GLU A 17 12.12 12.30 8.63
C GLU A 17 10.95 11.47 9.14
N VAL A 18 11.14 10.16 9.07
CA VAL A 18 10.18 9.15 9.49
C VAL A 18 10.86 8.17 10.44
N PRO A 19 10.10 7.52 11.35
CA PRO A 19 10.65 6.48 12.19
C PRO A 19 11.10 5.27 11.36
N THR A 20 12.20 4.65 11.77
CA THR A 20 12.78 3.51 11.05
C THR A 20 11.85 2.30 11.11
N PRO A 21 11.55 1.61 9.99
CA PRO A 21 10.65 0.46 10.01
C PRO A 21 11.20 -0.67 10.87
N ARG A 22 10.28 -1.44 11.50
CA ARG A 22 10.63 -2.67 12.19
C ARG A 22 10.75 -3.81 11.19
N SER A 23 11.65 -4.75 11.45
CA SER A 23 11.73 -5.98 10.69
C SER A 23 10.42 -6.78 10.82
N GLN A 24 9.76 -7.03 9.70
CA GLN A 24 8.48 -7.74 9.63
C GLN A 24 8.71 -9.23 9.35
N ARG A 25 7.74 -10.08 9.70
CA ARG A 25 7.78 -11.51 9.34
C ARG A 25 8.01 -11.66 7.84
N GLY A 26 8.93 -12.55 7.44
CA GLY A 26 9.25 -12.79 6.02
C GLY A 26 9.96 -11.61 5.31
N CYS A 27 10.42 -10.60 6.04
CA CYS A 27 11.12 -9.44 5.50
C CYS A 27 12.53 -9.29 6.11
N VAL A 28 13.41 -8.63 5.37
CA VAL A 28 14.71 -8.15 5.85
C VAL A 28 14.71 -6.63 5.92
N LEU A 29 15.37 -6.08 6.92
CA LEU A 29 15.61 -4.65 7.04
C LEU A 29 16.96 -4.32 6.40
N VAL A 30 16.97 -3.40 5.45
CA VAL A 30 18.15 -3.07 4.64
C VAL A 30 18.46 -1.59 4.82
N ARG A 31 19.71 -1.29 5.23
CA ARG A 31 20.26 0.06 5.14
C ARG A 31 20.65 0.33 3.70
N THR A 32 19.96 1.26 3.07
CA THR A 32 20.17 1.60 1.66
C THR A 32 21.51 2.30 1.49
N VAL A 33 22.25 1.92 0.45
CA VAL A 33 23.52 2.55 0.04
C VAL A 33 23.33 3.31 -1.26
N ALA A 34 22.55 2.75 -2.20
CA ALA A 34 22.19 3.37 -3.46
C ALA A 34 20.76 3.00 -3.87
N SER A 35 20.08 3.89 -4.58
CA SER A 35 18.82 3.61 -5.26
C SER A 35 18.74 4.34 -6.59
N ILE A 36 18.03 3.78 -7.56
CA ILE A 36 17.92 4.35 -8.90
C ILE A 36 16.51 4.90 -9.12
N VAL A 37 16.41 6.12 -9.63
CA VAL A 37 15.13 6.73 -9.99
C VAL A 37 14.70 6.20 -11.34
N SER A 38 13.52 5.58 -11.40
CA SER A 38 12.93 5.14 -12.65
C SER A 38 12.10 6.26 -13.26
N VAL A 39 12.75 7.05 -14.11
CA VAL A 39 12.18 8.27 -14.71
C VAL A 39 10.79 8.05 -15.28
N GLY A 40 10.55 7.02 -16.12
CA GLY A 40 9.26 6.84 -16.78
C GLY A 40 8.08 6.69 -15.80
N THR A 41 8.18 5.71 -14.91
CA THR A 41 7.14 5.44 -13.89
C THR A 41 6.99 6.59 -12.91
N GLU A 42 8.09 7.11 -12.37
CA GLU A 42 8.03 8.12 -11.31
C GLU A 42 7.60 9.48 -11.86
N LYS A 43 8.03 9.86 -13.06
CA LYS A 43 7.53 11.05 -13.76
C LYS A 43 6.01 10.97 -13.99
N TYR A 44 5.51 9.81 -14.43
CA TYR A 44 4.07 9.60 -14.59
C TYR A 44 3.30 9.80 -13.27
N LEU A 45 3.80 9.23 -12.16
CA LEU A 45 3.20 9.39 -10.83
C LEU A 45 3.18 10.88 -10.41
N LEU A 46 4.31 11.58 -10.62
CA LEU A 46 4.45 12.99 -10.31
C LEU A 46 3.50 13.87 -11.13
N GLU A 47 3.41 13.65 -12.43
CA GLU A 47 2.50 14.37 -13.33
C GLU A 47 1.03 14.12 -12.98
N LEU A 48 0.65 12.87 -12.71
CA LEU A 48 -0.70 12.52 -12.27
C LEU A 48 -1.08 13.23 -10.96
N ALA A 49 -0.14 13.31 -10.01
CA ALA A 49 -0.34 13.99 -8.74
C ALA A 49 -0.49 15.51 -8.88
N ARG A 50 0.18 16.13 -9.86
CA ARG A 50 0.07 17.57 -10.17
C ARG A 50 -1.24 17.95 -10.88
N LYS A 51 -1.98 17.00 -11.45
CA LYS A 51 -3.28 17.28 -12.10
C LYS A 51 -4.30 17.83 -11.08
N SER A 52 -5.21 18.69 -11.57
CA SER A 52 -6.38 19.11 -10.82
C SER A 52 -7.27 17.91 -10.45
N LEU A 53 -8.19 18.06 -9.49
CA LEU A 53 -9.14 16.99 -9.14
C LEU A 53 -9.94 16.50 -10.37
N VAL A 54 -10.31 17.42 -11.27
CA VAL A 54 -10.96 17.08 -12.54
C VAL A 54 -10.00 16.29 -13.45
N GLY A 55 -8.75 16.73 -13.58
CA GLY A 55 -7.75 16.01 -14.36
C GLY A 55 -7.46 14.60 -13.83
N LYS A 56 -7.45 14.41 -12.50
CA LYS A 56 -7.33 13.11 -11.85
C LYS A 56 -8.55 12.23 -12.10
N ALA A 57 -9.75 12.81 -12.02
CA ALA A 57 -11.00 12.11 -12.31
C ALA A 57 -11.08 11.63 -13.76
N LEU A 58 -10.67 12.46 -14.73
CA LEU A 58 -10.60 12.10 -16.14
C LEU A 58 -9.56 11.01 -16.41
N ALA A 59 -8.42 11.03 -15.70
CA ALA A 59 -7.38 10.01 -15.82
C ALA A 59 -7.78 8.65 -15.21
N ARG A 60 -8.72 8.63 -14.26
CA ARG A 60 -9.17 7.44 -13.52
C ARG A 60 -10.70 7.33 -13.45
N PRO A 61 -11.38 7.14 -14.60
CA PRO A 61 -12.84 7.07 -14.66
C PRO A 61 -13.40 5.88 -13.86
N ASP A 62 -12.62 4.82 -13.68
CA ASP A 62 -12.92 3.67 -12.84
C ASP A 62 -13.13 4.07 -11.38
N LEU A 63 -12.23 4.90 -10.82
CA LEU A 63 -12.33 5.39 -9.44
C LEU A 63 -13.50 6.35 -9.28
N VAL A 64 -13.81 7.16 -10.30
CA VAL A 64 -14.99 8.04 -10.29
C VAL A 64 -16.28 7.24 -10.18
N ARG A 65 -16.41 6.15 -10.95
CA ARG A 65 -17.57 5.24 -10.85
C ARG A 65 -17.70 4.65 -9.44
N GLN A 66 -16.59 4.27 -8.81
CA GLN A 66 -16.61 3.77 -7.42
C GLN A 66 -17.09 4.85 -6.42
N VAL A 67 -16.65 6.09 -6.57
CA VAL A 67 -17.08 7.20 -5.71
C VAL A 67 -18.58 7.49 -5.90
N ILE A 68 -19.08 7.48 -7.14
CA ILE A 68 -20.52 7.67 -7.43
C ILE A 68 -21.35 6.55 -6.80
N ALA A 69 -20.97 5.29 -7.02
CA ALA A 69 -21.65 4.14 -6.42
C ALA A 69 -21.69 4.24 -4.90
N LYS A 70 -20.59 4.69 -4.29
CA LYS A 70 -20.50 4.91 -2.85
C LYS A 70 -21.38 6.08 -2.38
N ALA A 71 -21.44 7.16 -3.13
CA ALA A 71 -22.29 8.31 -2.83
C ALA A 71 -23.78 7.94 -2.82
N GLN A 72 -24.19 7.05 -3.73
CA GLN A 72 -25.56 6.51 -3.77
C GLN A 72 -25.87 5.65 -2.53
N ALA A 73 -24.93 4.79 -2.10
CA ALA A 73 -25.15 3.87 -0.99
C ALA A 73 -25.04 4.55 0.40
N GLU A 74 -24.02 5.38 0.61
CA GLU A 74 -23.64 5.91 1.93
C GLU A 74 -23.87 7.42 2.06
N GLY A 75 -24.08 8.13 0.95
CA GLY A 75 -24.26 9.58 0.88
C GLY A 75 -23.04 10.31 0.31
N ILE A 76 -23.30 11.46 -0.32
CA ILE A 76 -22.29 12.24 -1.06
C ILE A 76 -21.13 12.69 -0.15
N LEU A 77 -21.45 13.20 1.05
CA LEU A 77 -20.44 13.72 1.97
C LEU A 77 -19.44 12.64 2.41
N GLU A 78 -19.94 11.43 2.68
CA GLU A 78 -19.11 10.32 3.11
C GLU A 78 -18.25 9.80 1.96
N ALA A 79 -18.84 9.58 0.78
CA ALA A 79 -18.09 9.20 -0.41
C ALA A 79 -16.99 10.20 -0.76
N TRP A 80 -17.27 11.50 -0.63
CA TRP A 80 -16.29 12.57 -0.81
C TRP A 80 -15.16 12.50 0.23
N ARG A 81 -15.48 12.37 1.52
CA ARG A 81 -14.45 12.23 2.58
C ARG A 81 -13.53 11.06 2.33
N GLN A 82 -14.06 9.91 1.92
CA GLN A 82 -13.23 8.74 1.64
C GLN A 82 -12.37 8.90 0.40
N ALA A 83 -12.92 9.49 -0.67
CA ALA A 83 -12.15 9.81 -1.87
C ALA A 83 -10.99 10.77 -1.55
N MET A 84 -11.26 11.83 -0.78
CA MET A 84 -10.24 12.77 -0.32
C MET A 84 -9.23 12.10 0.64
N GLY A 85 -9.67 11.20 1.51
CA GLY A 85 -8.79 10.42 2.39
C GLY A 85 -7.81 9.52 1.64
N ARG A 86 -8.25 8.90 0.53
CA ARG A 86 -7.38 8.13 -0.36
C ARG A 86 -6.37 9.02 -1.07
N LEU A 87 -6.78 10.20 -1.55
CA LEU A 87 -5.86 11.16 -2.19
C LEU A 87 -4.85 11.76 -1.19
N ASP A 88 -5.24 11.89 0.08
CA ASP A 88 -4.36 12.30 1.18
C ASP A 88 -3.28 11.27 1.54
N THR A 89 -3.46 10.00 1.14
CA THR A 89 -2.56 8.93 1.57
C THR A 89 -1.17 9.14 0.96
N PRO A 90 -0.10 9.14 1.77
CA PRO A 90 1.25 9.36 1.28
C PRO A 90 1.71 8.16 0.43
N VAL A 91 2.30 8.45 -0.73
CA VAL A 91 2.84 7.44 -1.65
C VAL A 91 4.36 7.52 -1.62
N PRO A 92 5.06 6.48 -1.13
CA PRO A 92 6.51 6.42 -1.20
C PRO A 92 6.96 6.35 -2.67
N LEU A 93 8.06 7.02 -3.00
CA LEU A 93 8.68 6.91 -4.32
C LEU A 93 9.84 5.92 -4.31
N GLY A 94 10.24 5.46 -5.50
CA GLY A 94 11.26 4.44 -5.70
C GLY A 94 10.76 3.01 -5.52
N TYR A 95 11.46 2.10 -6.17
CA TYR A 95 11.17 0.66 -6.10
C TYR A 95 12.41 -0.21 -6.38
N SER A 96 13.60 0.39 -6.49
CA SER A 96 14.85 -0.28 -6.88
C SER A 96 16.00 0.30 -6.08
N SER A 97 16.53 -0.48 -5.15
CA SER A 97 17.59 -0.06 -4.24
C SER A 97 18.58 -1.19 -3.94
N ALA A 98 19.73 -0.85 -3.38
CA ALA A 98 20.73 -1.80 -2.93
C ALA A 98 21.38 -1.32 -1.63
N GLY A 99 21.78 -2.26 -0.79
CA GLY A 99 22.28 -1.95 0.54
C GLY A 99 22.70 -3.16 1.35
N VAL A 100 22.78 -2.97 2.67
CA VAL A 100 23.26 -3.98 3.62
C VAL A 100 22.13 -4.37 4.56
N VAL A 101 21.91 -5.67 4.75
CA VAL A 101 20.95 -6.18 5.74
C VAL A 101 21.41 -5.80 7.14
N ILE A 102 20.55 -5.10 7.90
CA ILE A 102 20.81 -4.67 9.27
C ILE A 102 19.94 -5.40 10.30
N ASP A 103 18.84 -6.02 9.89
CA ASP A 103 17.99 -6.85 10.74
C ASP A 103 17.25 -7.90 9.88
N VAL A 104 16.90 -9.03 10.47
CA VAL A 104 16.25 -10.17 9.79
C VAL A 104 14.98 -10.54 10.53
N GLY A 105 13.86 -10.55 9.80
CA GLY A 105 12.55 -10.77 10.39
C GLY A 105 12.32 -12.24 10.78
N PRO A 106 11.30 -12.52 11.61
CA PRO A 106 10.92 -13.88 11.93
C PRO A 106 10.60 -14.69 10.67
N CYS A 107 10.94 -15.98 10.69
CA CYS A 107 10.71 -16.93 9.59
C CYS A 107 11.43 -16.59 8.28
N VAL A 108 12.48 -15.76 8.31
CA VAL A 108 13.35 -15.54 7.16
C VAL A 108 14.49 -16.54 7.17
N GLU A 109 14.62 -17.27 6.06
CA GLU A 109 15.74 -18.16 5.79
C GLU A 109 16.61 -17.60 4.68
N GLY A 110 17.89 -17.97 4.69
CA GLY A 110 18.83 -17.63 3.61
C GLY A 110 19.43 -16.22 3.66
N PHE A 111 19.03 -15.36 4.59
CA PHE A 111 19.62 -14.01 4.79
C PHE A 111 20.21 -13.85 6.19
N SER A 112 21.22 -13.00 6.32
CA SER A 112 21.93 -12.69 7.56
C SER A 112 22.30 -11.22 7.62
N VAL A 113 22.39 -10.67 8.83
CA VAL A 113 22.89 -9.31 9.05
C VAL A 113 24.30 -9.18 8.45
N GLY A 114 24.54 -8.10 7.70
CA GLY A 114 25.76 -7.87 6.94
C GLY A 114 25.72 -8.34 5.48
N ASP A 115 24.71 -9.12 5.08
CA ASP A 115 24.54 -9.48 3.67
C ASP A 115 24.36 -8.22 2.81
N ARG A 116 25.06 -8.19 1.68
CA ARG A 116 24.84 -7.17 0.64
C ARG A 116 23.71 -7.63 -0.25
N VAL A 117 22.74 -6.76 -0.50
CA VAL A 117 21.53 -7.14 -1.21
C VAL A 117 21.07 -6.07 -2.19
N ALA A 118 20.43 -6.52 -3.26
CA ALA A 118 19.61 -5.70 -4.15
C ALA A 118 18.14 -5.97 -3.87
N CYS A 119 17.33 -4.92 -3.90
CA CYS A 119 15.95 -4.91 -3.45
C CYS A 119 15.03 -4.35 -4.54
N ALA A 120 13.83 -4.92 -4.62
CA ALA A 120 12.77 -4.50 -5.53
C ALA A 120 11.44 -4.25 -4.79
N GLY A 121 10.49 -3.62 -5.47
CA GLY A 121 9.10 -3.53 -5.02
C GLY A 121 8.65 -2.11 -4.69
N SER A 122 7.59 -1.66 -5.38
CA SER A 122 6.91 -0.42 -5.04
C SER A 122 6.31 -0.51 -3.64
N GLY A 123 6.62 0.47 -2.79
CA GLY A 123 6.26 0.45 -1.37
C GLY A 123 7.21 -0.35 -0.46
N TYR A 124 8.17 -1.09 -1.01
CA TYR A 124 9.18 -1.84 -0.25
C TYR A 124 10.58 -1.23 -0.45
N ALA A 125 11.12 -1.28 -1.66
CA ALA A 125 12.45 -0.79 -2.01
C ALA A 125 12.44 0.70 -2.44
N GLY A 126 11.79 1.53 -1.63
CA GLY A 126 11.64 2.97 -1.89
C GLY A 126 12.92 3.77 -1.69
N HIS A 127 12.88 5.04 -2.11
CA HIS A 127 13.94 6.02 -1.85
C HIS A 127 13.93 6.44 -0.38
N ALA A 128 14.60 5.64 0.44
CA ALA A 128 14.65 5.81 1.89
C ALA A 128 15.96 5.27 2.45
N GLU A 129 16.45 5.83 3.56
CA GLU A 129 17.73 5.39 4.15
C GLU A 129 17.67 3.95 4.69
N VAL A 130 16.49 3.49 5.11
CA VAL A 130 16.25 2.11 5.55
C VAL A 130 14.93 1.61 4.96
N VAL A 131 14.94 0.39 4.42
CA VAL A 131 13.75 -0.25 3.82
C VAL A 131 13.51 -1.63 4.42
N SER A 132 12.24 -2.01 4.57
CA SER A 132 11.83 -3.37 4.96
C SER A 132 11.32 -4.09 3.72
N VAL A 133 12.02 -5.15 3.30
CA VAL A 133 11.82 -5.77 1.99
C VAL A 133 11.49 -7.25 2.16
N PRO A 134 10.42 -7.76 1.54
CA PRO A 134 10.13 -9.19 1.58
C PRO A 134 11.22 -10.02 0.89
N ILE A 135 11.47 -11.22 1.41
CA ILE A 135 12.58 -12.07 0.96
C ILE A 135 12.57 -12.39 -0.54
N ASN A 136 11.38 -12.46 -1.15
CA ASN A 136 11.20 -12.78 -2.57
C ASN A 136 11.33 -11.55 -3.50
N LEU A 137 11.59 -10.38 -2.93
CA LEU A 137 11.94 -9.14 -3.62
C LEU A 137 13.36 -8.66 -3.22
N CYS A 138 14.18 -9.56 -2.69
CA CYS A 138 15.52 -9.30 -2.23
C CYS A 138 16.47 -10.38 -2.77
N VAL A 139 17.65 -10.01 -3.25
CA VAL A 139 18.66 -10.95 -3.77
C VAL A 139 20.04 -10.56 -3.25
N LYS A 140 20.89 -11.55 -2.97
CA LYS A 140 22.26 -11.28 -2.48
C LYS A 140 23.16 -10.80 -3.60
N ILE A 141 23.92 -9.75 -3.32
CA ILE A 141 25.02 -9.28 -4.15
C ILE A 141 26.22 -10.19 -3.90
N PRO A 142 26.71 -10.90 -4.94
CA PRO A 142 27.90 -11.73 -4.80
C PRO A 142 29.08 -10.88 -4.29
N PRO A 143 30.01 -11.47 -3.54
CA PRO A 143 31.24 -10.78 -3.23
C PRO A 143 31.96 -10.38 -4.51
N ALA A 144 32.40 -9.11 -4.55
CA ALA A 144 33.16 -8.58 -5.68
C ALA A 144 34.34 -9.50 -5.94
N VAL A 145 34.26 -10.31 -6.99
CA VAL A 145 35.44 -10.94 -7.57
C VAL A 145 36.20 -9.77 -8.18
N ASN A 146 37.43 -9.51 -7.73
CA ASN A 146 38.30 -8.48 -8.27
C ASN A 146 38.24 -8.53 -9.80
N ARG A 147 37.49 -7.61 -10.43
CA ARG A 147 37.70 -7.31 -11.85
C ARG A 147 39.09 -6.72 -11.89
N GLY A 148 39.99 -7.47 -12.51
CA GLY A 148 41.42 -7.31 -12.41
C GLY A 148 41.87 -5.87 -12.64
N ALA A 149 42.96 -5.53 -11.96
CA ALA A 149 43.78 -4.39 -12.26
C ALA A 149 44.29 -4.46 -13.72
N GLU A 150 43.50 -3.96 -14.67
CA GLU A 150 43.90 -3.67 -16.05
C GLU A 150 43.37 -2.28 -16.46
N GLU A 151 43.59 -1.30 -15.60
CA GLU A 151 43.60 0.12 -15.99
C GLU A 151 44.91 0.73 -15.49
N GLN A 152 46.03 0.25 -16.03
CA GLN A 152 47.29 1.00 -16.04
C GLN A 152 47.81 0.99 -17.47
N GLY A 153 47.54 2.06 -18.22
CA GLY A 153 48.15 2.25 -19.52
C GLY A 153 47.46 3.24 -20.45
N SER A 154 47.39 4.52 -20.08
CA SER A 154 47.71 5.63 -20.99
C SER A 154 47.44 6.98 -20.31
N THR A 155 48.50 7.65 -19.90
CA THR A 155 48.45 9.08 -19.54
C THR A 155 48.32 9.91 -20.81
N GLY A 156 47.16 10.53 -21.00
CA GLY A 156 46.93 11.63 -21.94
C GLY A 156 46.18 12.75 -21.22
N ALA A 157 46.84 13.90 -21.06
CA ALA A 157 46.33 15.05 -20.34
C ALA A 157 45.21 15.77 -21.12
N GLY A 158 44.14 16.17 -20.42
CA GLY A 158 43.13 17.09 -20.95
C GLY A 158 41.79 17.08 -20.21
N GLU A 159 41.51 18.18 -19.53
CA GLU A 159 40.18 18.69 -19.11
C GLU A 159 39.48 18.13 -17.85
N GLN A 160 39.46 19.00 -16.84
CA GLN A 160 38.68 18.92 -15.61
C GLN A 160 37.18 19.05 -15.91
N HIS A 161 36.46 17.93 -15.92
CA HIS A 161 35.06 17.86 -15.50
C HIS A 161 34.97 16.93 -14.30
N LEU A 162 34.20 17.33 -13.29
CA LEU A 162 34.06 16.69 -11.99
C LEU A 162 33.44 15.27 -12.11
N ARG A 163 34.22 14.28 -12.56
CA ARG A 163 33.90 12.84 -12.52
C ARG A 163 34.63 12.23 -11.32
N THR A 164 34.09 12.39 -10.12
CA THR A 164 34.58 11.65 -8.95
C THR A 164 34.12 10.20 -9.08
N SER A 165 35.03 9.33 -9.54
CA SER A 165 34.77 7.89 -9.60
C SER A 165 34.52 7.33 -8.19
N ALA A 166 33.36 6.74 -7.96
CA ALA A 166 33.03 6.09 -6.69
C ALA A 166 34.08 5.00 -6.33
N PRO A 167 34.38 4.78 -5.02
CA PRO A 167 35.25 3.70 -4.58
C PRO A 167 34.76 2.32 -5.07
N PRO A 168 35.64 1.32 -5.31
CA PRO A 168 35.26 0.02 -5.87
C PRO A 168 34.17 -0.72 -5.09
N HIS A 169 34.14 -0.61 -3.75
CA HIS A 169 33.11 -1.21 -2.90
C HIS A 169 31.74 -0.52 -3.01
N LEU A 170 31.71 0.75 -3.40
CA LEU A 170 30.49 1.52 -3.60
C LEU A 170 29.91 1.27 -5.00
N ARG A 171 30.77 1.08 -6.01
CA ARG A 171 30.37 0.73 -7.39
C ARG A 171 29.46 -0.50 -7.44
N THR A 172 29.75 -1.53 -6.63
CA THR A 172 28.90 -2.73 -6.61
C THR A 172 27.48 -2.46 -6.13
N PHE A 173 27.26 -1.48 -5.23
CA PHE A 173 25.92 -1.11 -4.79
C PHE A 173 25.22 -0.20 -5.80
N GLU A 174 25.94 0.72 -6.43
CA GLU A 174 25.37 1.57 -7.49
C GLU A 174 24.89 0.71 -8.67
N GLU A 175 25.69 -0.27 -9.10
CA GLU A 175 25.29 -1.23 -10.14
C GLU A 175 24.12 -2.10 -9.68
N ALA A 176 24.18 -2.62 -8.44
CA ALA A 176 23.12 -3.45 -7.88
C ALA A 176 21.79 -2.69 -7.69
N ALA A 177 21.81 -1.36 -7.55
CA ALA A 177 20.60 -0.57 -7.53
C ALA A 177 19.79 -0.68 -8.83
N PHE A 178 20.41 -1.07 -9.95
CA PHE A 178 19.72 -1.32 -11.22
C PHE A 178 19.03 -2.69 -11.30
N VAL A 179 19.16 -3.56 -10.30
CA VAL A 179 18.69 -4.96 -10.41
C VAL A 179 17.18 -5.05 -10.65
N ALA A 180 16.35 -4.24 -9.98
CA ALA A 180 14.91 -4.30 -10.22
C ALA A 180 14.53 -3.79 -11.62
N VAL A 181 15.11 -2.67 -12.06
CA VAL A 181 14.86 -2.14 -13.43
C VAL A 181 15.44 -3.04 -14.51
N GLY A 182 16.57 -3.68 -14.26
CA GLY A 182 17.16 -4.68 -15.14
C GLY A 182 16.32 -5.95 -15.23
N ALA A 183 15.72 -6.39 -14.13
CA ALA A 183 14.74 -7.48 -14.13
C ALA A 183 13.49 -7.14 -14.95
N ILE A 184 13.06 -5.86 -14.99
CA ILE A 184 11.97 -5.41 -15.88
C ILE A 184 12.35 -5.59 -17.36
N ALA A 185 13.54 -5.11 -17.73
CA ALA A 185 14.04 -5.26 -19.10
C ALA A 185 14.21 -6.75 -19.48
N LEU A 186 14.75 -7.56 -18.58
CA LEU A 186 14.94 -8.99 -18.78
C LEU A 186 13.62 -9.75 -18.95
N GLU A 187 12.60 -9.42 -18.16
CA GLU A 187 11.28 -10.02 -18.33
C GLU A 187 10.69 -9.68 -19.70
N ALA A 188 10.85 -8.43 -20.17
CA ALA A 188 10.41 -8.05 -21.51
C ALA A 188 11.12 -8.87 -22.61
N VAL A 189 12.43 -9.06 -22.49
CA VAL A 189 13.22 -9.92 -23.41
C VAL A 189 12.74 -11.38 -23.35
N ARG A 190 12.45 -11.91 -22.16
CA ARG A 190 11.92 -13.28 -22.01
C ARG A 190 10.53 -13.44 -22.62
N MET A 191 9.67 -12.43 -22.50
CA MET A 191 8.35 -12.44 -23.11
C MET A 191 8.41 -12.36 -24.63
N ALA A 192 9.49 -11.82 -25.21
CA ALA A 192 9.71 -11.86 -26.65
C ALA A 192 9.94 -13.30 -27.17
N ARG A 193 10.40 -14.22 -26.30
CA ARG A 193 10.73 -15.63 -26.61
C ARG A 193 11.65 -15.77 -27.83
N VAL A 194 12.61 -14.85 -27.91
CA VAL A 194 13.54 -14.80 -29.04
C VAL A 194 14.67 -15.82 -28.90
N SER A 195 15.21 -16.24 -30.03
CA SER A 195 16.32 -17.19 -30.17
C SER A 195 17.54 -16.53 -30.83
N LEU A 196 18.69 -17.21 -30.73
CA LEU A 196 19.94 -16.81 -31.39
C LEU A 196 19.71 -16.55 -32.89
N GLY A 197 20.14 -15.38 -33.37
CA GLY A 197 20.04 -14.97 -34.77
C GLY A 197 18.72 -14.30 -35.17
N GLU A 198 17.74 -14.17 -34.27
CA GLU A 198 16.50 -13.46 -34.57
C GLU A 198 16.68 -11.93 -34.52
N THR A 199 15.91 -11.21 -35.35
CA THR A 199 15.94 -9.75 -35.42
C THR A 199 14.90 -9.14 -34.47
N VAL A 200 15.35 -8.27 -33.57
CA VAL A 200 14.52 -7.65 -32.54
C VAL A 200 14.60 -6.13 -32.63
N VAL A 201 13.44 -5.49 -32.70
CA VAL A 201 13.31 -4.03 -32.65
C VAL A 201 12.99 -3.59 -31.22
N VAL A 202 13.70 -2.58 -30.71
CA VAL A 202 13.44 -1.97 -29.39
C VAL A 202 12.98 -0.53 -29.59
N ILE A 203 11.71 -0.24 -29.25
CA ILE A 203 11.13 1.10 -29.32
C ILE A 203 11.16 1.75 -27.92
N GLY A 204 11.93 2.83 -27.80
CA GLY A 204 12.22 3.53 -26.54
C GLY A 204 13.56 3.09 -25.96
N LEU A 205 14.59 3.92 -26.12
CA LEU A 205 15.97 3.69 -25.69
C LEU A 205 16.33 4.54 -24.46
N GLY A 206 15.36 4.71 -23.56
CA GLY A 206 15.60 5.14 -22.18
C GLY A 206 16.32 4.06 -21.37
N LEU A 207 16.34 4.20 -20.03
CA LEU A 207 17.08 3.30 -19.16
C LEU A 207 16.82 1.80 -19.42
N LEU A 208 15.54 1.40 -19.50
CA LEU A 208 15.17 0.01 -19.76
C LEU A 208 15.57 -0.44 -21.17
N GLY A 209 15.42 0.43 -22.17
CA GLY A 209 15.77 0.14 -23.56
C GLY A 209 17.25 -0.13 -23.73
N GLN A 210 18.10 0.70 -23.11
CA GLN A 210 19.56 0.50 -23.11
C GLN A 210 19.95 -0.85 -22.49
N ILE A 211 19.28 -1.25 -21.40
CA ILE A 211 19.51 -2.56 -20.78
C ILE A 211 19.01 -3.70 -21.68
N ALA A 212 17.82 -3.56 -22.28
CA ALA A 212 17.25 -4.57 -23.15
C ALA A 212 18.12 -4.82 -24.40
N VAL A 213 18.68 -3.77 -25.00
CA VAL A 213 19.63 -3.89 -26.12
C VAL A 213 20.84 -4.76 -25.74
N GLN A 214 21.46 -4.51 -24.58
CA GLN A 214 22.60 -5.31 -24.10
C GLN A 214 22.21 -6.78 -23.89
N LEU A 215 21.05 -7.02 -23.27
CA LEU A 215 20.55 -8.37 -23.01
C LEU A 215 20.23 -9.15 -24.31
N LEU A 216 19.65 -8.49 -25.30
CA LEU A 216 19.35 -9.08 -26.61
C LEU A 216 20.64 -9.37 -27.39
N ASN A 217 21.59 -8.45 -27.39
CA ASN A 217 22.90 -8.67 -27.99
C ASN A 217 23.64 -9.84 -27.32
N ALA A 218 23.60 -9.93 -25.98
CA ALA A 218 24.15 -11.05 -25.23
C ALA A 218 23.43 -12.38 -25.48
N ALA A 219 22.14 -12.35 -25.86
CA ALA A 219 21.38 -13.51 -26.32
C ALA A 219 21.69 -13.88 -27.79
N GLY A 220 22.47 -13.05 -28.48
CA GLY A 220 22.86 -13.23 -29.88
C GLY A 220 21.78 -12.86 -30.89
N CYS A 221 20.87 -11.96 -30.53
CA CYS A 221 19.88 -11.38 -31.43
C CYS A 221 20.48 -10.22 -32.25
N HIS A 222 19.93 -9.97 -33.44
CA HIS A 222 20.21 -8.77 -34.23
C HIS A 222 19.32 -7.62 -33.76
N VAL A 223 19.89 -6.59 -33.15
CA VAL A 223 19.10 -5.56 -32.46
C VAL A 223 19.03 -4.25 -33.27
N ILE A 224 17.81 -3.75 -33.47
CA ILE A 224 17.55 -2.42 -34.06
C ILE A 224 16.86 -1.55 -33.02
N GLY A 225 17.38 -0.37 -32.72
CA GLY A 225 16.84 0.53 -31.71
C GLY A 225 16.13 1.76 -32.28
N MET A 226 15.13 2.30 -31.58
CA MET A 226 14.57 3.62 -31.89
C MET A 226 14.29 4.45 -30.63
N ASP A 227 14.72 5.70 -30.65
CA ASP A 227 14.31 6.72 -29.66
C ASP A 227 14.32 8.09 -30.30
N ILE A 228 13.36 8.94 -29.94
CA ILE A 228 13.25 10.31 -30.44
C ILE A 228 14.48 11.16 -30.09
N SER A 229 15.25 10.79 -29.06
CA SER A 229 16.51 11.44 -28.71
C SER A 229 17.67 10.83 -29.51
N PRO A 230 18.34 11.62 -30.37
CA PRO A 230 19.53 11.15 -31.09
C PRO A 230 20.63 10.63 -30.16
N GLN A 231 20.80 11.27 -29.00
CA GLN A 231 21.81 10.87 -28.00
C GLN A 231 21.52 9.48 -27.42
N LYS A 232 20.25 9.15 -27.17
CA LYS A 232 19.83 7.81 -26.69
C LYS A 232 19.95 6.77 -27.80
N ALA A 233 19.60 7.13 -29.02
CA ALA A 233 19.79 6.28 -30.19
C ALA A 233 21.28 5.94 -30.37
N GLU A 234 22.16 6.93 -30.41
CA GLU A 234 23.61 6.72 -30.55
C GLU A 234 24.20 5.89 -29.41
N MET A 235 23.76 6.11 -28.18
CA MET A 235 24.15 5.31 -27.03
C MET A 235 23.80 3.82 -27.20
N ALA A 236 22.68 3.48 -27.84
CA ALA A 236 22.32 2.08 -28.05
C ALA A 236 23.28 1.33 -29.00
N LEU A 237 23.92 2.04 -29.94
CA LEU A 237 24.97 1.44 -30.79
C LEU A 237 26.15 0.97 -29.94
N GLN A 238 26.54 1.76 -28.93
CA GLN A 238 27.62 1.43 -27.99
C GLN A 238 27.27 0.22 -27.12
N HIS A 239 25.97 -0.13 -27.03
CA HIS A 239 25.43 -1.20 -26.20
C HIS A 239 25.09 -2.47 -26.97
N GLY A 240 25.37 -2.49 -28.28
CA GLY A 240 25.19 -3.67 -29.13
C GLY A 240 24.00 -3.61 -30.08
N ALA A 241 23.33 -2.47 -30.23
CA ALA A 241 22.42 -2.28 -31.36
C ALA A 241 23.24 -2.20 -32.66
N GLU A 242 22.78 -2.87 -33.71
CA GLU A 242 23.44 -2.85 -35.02
C GLU A 242 23.03 -1.67 -35.89
N ALA A 243 21.85 -1.12 -35.60
CA ALA A 243 21.33 0.07 -36.25
C ALA A 243 20.34 0.77 -35.31
N VAL A 244 20.23 2.08 -35.49
CA VAL A 244 19.34 2.90 -34.68
C VAL A 244 18.64 3.94 -35.54
N ALA A 245 17.47 4.38 -35.09
CA ALA A 245 16.64 5.38 -35.74
C ALA A 245 16.13 6.42 -34.74
N THR A 246 15.88 7.64 -35.22
CA THR A 246 15.26 8.71 -34.42
C THR A 246 13.79 8.96 -34.74
N ASP A 247 13.29 8.35 -35.81
CA ASP A 247 11.90 8.40 -36.24
C ASP A 247 11.47 7.09 -36.90
N TYR A 248 10.17 6.94 -37.10
CA TYR A 248 9.59 5.70 -37.63
C TYR A 248 9.98 5.42 -39.09
N HIS A 249 10.12 6.44 -39.94
CA HIS A 249 10.46 6.24 -41.35
C HIS A 249 11.86 5.65 -41.49
N GLN A 250 12.81 6.17 -40.72
CA GLN A 250 14.16 5.60 -40.63
C GLN A 250 14.12 4.16 -40.08
N LEU A 251 13.38 3.94 -38.98
CA LEU A 251 13.27 2.62 -38.37
C LEU A 251 12.71 1.58 -39.36
N SER A 252 11.64 1.93 -40.07
CA SER A 252 10.99 1.06 -41.06
C SER A 252 11.93 0.71 -42.21
N ALA A 253 12.65 1.70 -42.75
CA ALA A 253 13.62 1.47 -43.82
C ALA A 253 14.77 0.53 -43.36
N ILE A 254 15.33 0.77 -42.17
CA ILE A 254 16.39 -0.06 -41.59
C ILE A 254 15.89 -1.49 -41.35
N CYS A 255 14.70 -1.64 -40.77
CA CYS A 255 14.09 -2.93 -40.51
C CYS A 255 13.93 -3.71 -41.81
N HIS A 256 13.25 -3.12 -42.81
CA HIS A 256 13.04 -3.76 -44.11
C HIS A 256 14.34 -4.15 -44.81
N GLN A 257 15.35 -3.28 -44.80
CA GLN A 257 16.66 -3.57 -45.39
C GLN A 257 17.35 -4.75 -44.71
N ARG A 258 17.34 -4.79 -43.37
CA ARG A 258 18.05 -5.82 -42.59
C ARG A 258 17.30 -7.15 -42.52
N THR A 259 15.98 -7.13 -42.66
CA THR A 259 15.14 -8.33 -42.64
C THR A 259 14.75 -8.82 -44.03
N ALA A 260 15.35 -8.31 -45.11
CA ALA A 260 14.96 -8.62 -46.49
C ALA A 260 13.44 -8.47 -46.74
N ASN A 261 12.85 -7.40 -46.20
CA ASN A 261 11.42 -7.08 -46.21
C ASN A 261 10.49 -8.06 -45.46
N HIS A 262 11.02 -9.01 -44.68
CA HIS A 262 10.18 -9.91 -43.88
C HIS A 262 9.60 -9.23 -42.63
N GLY A 263 10.27 -8.23 -42.07
CA GLY A 263 9.94 -7.63 -40.77
C GLY A 263 10.67 -8.30 -39.60
N ALA A 264 10.62 -7.69 -38.43
CA ALA A 264 11.29 -8.18 -37.23
C ALA A 264 10.56 -9.38 -36.60
N ASP A 265 11.33 -10.33 -36.04
CA ASP A 265 10.79 -11.48 -35.30
C ASP A 265 10.02 -11.02 -34.06
N ALA A 266 10.56 -10.03 -33.36
CA ALA A 266 9.90 -9.40 -32.23
C ALA A 266 10.12 -7.88 -32.18
N VAL A 267 9.14 -7.17 -31.62
CA VAL A 267 9.24 -5.74 -31.28
C VAL A 267 8.97 -5.58 -29.78
N ILE A 268 9.91 -4.98 -29.05
CA ILE A 268 9.79 -4.69 -27.62
C ILE A 268 9.57 -3.18 -27.43
N ILE A 269 8.45 -2.81 -26.81
CA ILE A 269 8.06 -1.42 -26.55
C ILE A 269 8.39 -1.08 -25.10
N LEU A 270 9.35 -0.18 -24.92
CA LEU A 270 9.83 0.37 -23.64
C LEU A 270 9.64 1.89 -23.54
N ALA A 271 8.95 2.49 -24.51
CA ALA A 271 8.55 3.88 -24.49
C ALA A 271 7.49 4.18 -23.41
N ALA A 272 7.42 5.43 -22.97
CA ALA A 272 6.39 5.93 -22.06
C ALA A 272 5.62 7.08 -22.73
N THR A 273 4.41 6.80 -23.21
CA THR A 273 3.54 7.75 -23.89
C THR A 273 2.08 7.30 -23.80
N PRO A 274 1.09 8.20 -23.64
CA PRO A 274 -0.31 7.81 -23.73
C PRO A 274 -0.74 7.41 -25.15
N SER A 275 0.08 7.69 -26.17
CA SER A 275 -0.21 7.37 -27.57
C SER A 275 -0.25 5.86 -27.82
N ASN A 276 -1.10 5.44 -28.75
CA ASN A 276 -1.14 4.08 -29.30
C ASN A 276 -0.10 3.84 -30.41
N GLU A 277 0.51 4.93 -30.90
CA GLU A 277 1.43 4.92 -32.05
C GLU A 277 2.57 3.90 -31.95
N PRO A 278 3.26 3.68 -30.80
CA PRO A 278 4.31 2.66 -30.75
C PRO A 278 3.78 1.23 -30.97
N LEU A 279 2.53 0.94 -30.59
CA LEU A 279 1.90 -0.36 -30.85
C LEU A 279 1.54 -0.53 -32.33
N GLU A 280 1.04 0.53 -32.97
CA GLU A 280 0.74 0.55 -34.41
C GLU A 280 2.01 0.36 -35.23
N GLN A 281 3.07 1.11 -34.92
CA GLN A 281 4.39 0.96 -35.54
C GLN A 281 4.96 -0.44 -35.33
N ALA A 282 4.84 -1.01 -34.12
CA ALA A 282 5.27 -2.37 -33.85
C ALA A 282 4.53 -3.41 -34.70
N ALA A 283 3.23 -3.23 -34.92
CA ALA A 283 2.43 -4.13 -35.76
C ALA A 283 2.83 -4.06 -37.24
N GLU A 284 3.23 -2.88 -37.72
CA GLU A 284 3.76 -2.71 -39.07
C GLU A 284 5.16 -3.32 -39.25
N LEU A 285 6.04 -3.17 -38.26
CA LEU A 285 7.43 -3.66 -38.30
C LEU A 285 7.56 -5.17 -38.09
N CYS A 286 6.67 -5.79 -37.32
CA CYS A 286 6.70 -7.23 -37.08
C CYS A 286 6.45 -8.02 -38.37
N ARG A 287 7.16 -9.13 -38.53
CA ARG A 287 6.84 -10.13 -39.55
C ARG A 287 5.51 -10.83 -39.30
N GLU A 288 5.04 -11.59 -40.28
CA GLU A 288 3.96 -12.56 -40.07
C GLU A 288 4.31 -13.53 -38.93
N ARG A 289 3.35 -13.74 -38.01
CA ARG A 289 3.49 -14.50 -36.77
C ARG A 289 4.61 -13.98 -35.85
N GLY A 290 4.93 -12.70 -35.97
CA GLY A 290 5.84 -12.00 -35.08
C GLY A 290 5.19 -11.66 -33.75
N ARG A 291 6.02 -11.23 -32.79
CA ARG A 291 5.57 -10.93 -31.43
C ARG A 291 5.86 -9.50 -31.02
N ILE A 292 4.89 -8.88 -30.37
CA ILE A 292 5.01 -7.56 -29.77
C ILE A 292 4.97 -7.69 -28.24
N VAL A 293 5.96 -7.11 -27.56
CA VAL A 293 6.01 -7.06 -26.10
C VAL A 293 5.82 -5.61 -25.64
N ALA A 294 4.71 -5.33 -24.98
CA ALA A 294 4.48 -4.05 -24.33
C ALA A 294 4.95 -4.10 -22.87
N ALA A 295 6.05 -3.42 -22.56
CA ALA A 295 6.60 -3.31 -21.20
C ALA A 295 6.64 -1.87 -20.69
N GLY A 296 6.66 -0.88 -21.59
CA GLY A 296 6.51 0.53 -21.29
C GLY A 296 5.07 0.97 -21.04
N LEU A 297 4.90 2.20 -20.55
CA LEU A 297 3.59 2.83 -20.34
C LEU A 297 3.07 3.37 -21.69
N VAL A 298 2.43 2.52 -22.49
CA VAL A 298 1.94 2.83 -23.85
C VAL A 298 0.43 2.61 -23.98
N GLY A 299 -0.21 3.26 -24.96
CA GLY A 299 -1.56 2.90 -25.39
C GLY A 299 -1.65 1.44 -25.87
N LEU A 300 -2.76 0.77 -25.58
CA LEU A 300 -2.99 -0.65 -25.89
C LEU A 300 -4.30 -0.87 -26.68
N GLU A 301 -4.62 0.06 -27.58
CA GLU A 301 -5.75 -0.06 -28.50
C GLU A 301 -5.31 -0.89 -29.71
N VAL A 302 -5.52 -2.21 -29.63
CA VAL A 302 -4.98 -3.16 -30.62
C VAL A 302 -5.55 -2.91 -32.04
N PRO A 303 -4.70 -2.57 -33.04
CA PRO A 303 -5.17 -2.33 -34.40
C PRO A 303 -5.54 -3.65 -35.09
N ARG A 304 -6.84 -3.85 -35.35
CA ARG A 304 -7.37 -5.15 -35.85
C ARG A 304 -6.73 -5.62 -37.15
N LYS A 305 -6.60 -4.75 -38.15
CA LYS A 305 -6.15 -5.13 -39.50
C LYS A 305 -4.74 -5.77 -39.50
N PRO A 306 -3.67 -5.10 -39.03
CA PRO A 306 -2.33 -5.68 -39.07
C PRO A 306 -2.20 -6.92 -38.18
N PHE A 307 -2.89 -6.97 -37.04
CA PHE A 307 -2.91 -8.16 -36.17
C PHE A 307 -3.58 -9.36 -36.85
N TYR A 308 -4.68 -9.12 -37.57
CA TYR A 308 -5.39 -10.17 -38.29
C TYR A 308 -4.60 -10.64 -39.52
N ASP A 309 -4.11 -9.71 -40.32
CA ASP A 309 -3.42 -10.01 -41.57
C ASP A 309 -2.10 -10.79 -41.34
N LYS A 310 -1.40 -10.50 -40.24
CA LYS A 310 -0.11 -11.11 -39.91
C LYS A 310 -0.16 -12.16 -38.80
N GLU A 311 -1.31 -12.46 -38.21
CA GLU A 311 -1.42 -13.36 -37.04
C GLU A 311 -0.48 -12.97 -35.87
N LEU A 312 -0.43 -11.67 -35.52
CA LEU A 312 0.50 -11.16 -34.50
C LEU A 312 0.11 -11.56 -33.08
N GLU A 313 1.12 -11.82 -32.24
CA GLU A 313 0.96 -12.00 -30.80
C GLU A 313 1.31 -10.71 -30.05
N LEU A 314 0.43 -10.23 -29.18
CA LEU A 314 0.71 -9.15 -28.23
C LEU A 314 0.79 -9.69 -26.80
N VAL A 315 1.90 -9.42 -26.12
CA VAL A 315 2.10 -9.75 -24.71
C VAL A 315 2.35 -8.46 -23.92
N VAL A 316 1.61 -8.29 -22.81
CA VAL A 316 1.88 -7.21 -21.84
C VAL A 316 2.80 -7.77 -20.75
N SER A 317 4.02 -7.26 -20.69
CA SER A 317 5.05 -7.72 -19.75
C SER A 317 4.72 -7.28 -18.32
N ARG A 318 4.88 -8.20 -17.36
CA ARG A 318 4.63 -7.93 -15.94
C ARG A 318 5.89 -7.43 -15.24
N ALA A 319 6.23 -6.15 -15.37
CA ALA A 319 7.37 -5.54 -14.66
C ALA A 319 8.57 -6.51 -14.56
N TRP A 320 9.05 -6.83 -13.35
CA TRP A 320 10.17 -7.75 -13.11
C TRP A 320 9.77 -9.24 -13.01
N GLY A 321 8.52 -9.61 -13.31
CA GLY A 321 8.09 -11.00 -13.53
C GLY A 321 7.00 -11.54 -12.59
N PRO A 322 6.65 -12.84 -12.73
CA PRO A 322 5.67 -13.54 -11.90
C PRO A 322 5.92 -13.42 -10.39
N GLY A 323 4.84 -13.33 -9.62
CA GLY A 323 4.84 -13.19 -8.16
C GLY A 323 4.52 -11.80 -7.63
N LEU A 324 4.74 -10.73 -8.42
CA LEU A 324 4.54 -9.35 -8.00
C LEU A 324 3.14 -9.06 -7.40
N TYR A 325 2.09 -9.61 -7.99
CA TYR A 325 0.70 -9.37 -7.58
C TYR A 325 0.12 -10.52 -6.74
N ASP A 326 0.96 -11.42 -6.26
CA ASP A 326 0.56 -12.53 -5.40
C ASP A 326 1.03 -12.25 -3.96
N PRO A 327 0.10 -12.01 -3.01
CA PRO A 327 0.43 -11.81 -1.60
C PRO A 327 1.11 -13.02 -0.95
N HIS A 328 0.89 -14.24 -1.44
CA HIS A 328 1.59 -15.42 -0.92
C HIS A 328 3.07 -15.37 -1.31
N TYR A 329 3.37 -14.94 -2.53
CA TYR A 329 4.74 -14.76 -3.00
C TYR A 329 5.42 -13.57 -2.30
N THR A 330 4.76 -12.42 -2.27
CA THR A 330 5.34 -11.16 -1.76
C THR A 330 5.29 -11.06 -0.25
N GLU A 331 4.12 -11.18 0.39
CA GLU A 331 3.97 -10.95 1.84
C GLU A 331 4.31 -12.20 2.67
N LYS A 332 3.99 -13.41 2.18
CA LYS A 332 4.25 -14.67 2.91
C LYS A 332 5.59 -15.33 2.56
N GLY A 333 6.30 -14.81 1.55
CA GLY A 333 7.60 -15.34 1.14
C GLY A 333 7.55 -16.73 0.48
N LEU A 334 6.39 -17.17 0.00
CA LEU A 334 6.22 -18.48 -0.64
C LEU A 334 6.58 -18.41 -2.12
N ASP A 335 7.77 -18.90 -2.50
CA ASP A 335 8.18 -18.94 -3.92
C ASP A 335 7.41 -20.02 -4.70
N TYR A 336 7.27 -19.82 -6.01
CA TYR A 336 6.64 -20.81 -6.90
C TYR A 336 7.58 -21.99 -7.12
N PRO A 337 7.07 -23.23 -7.23
CA PRO A 337 7.93 -24.35 -7.58
C PRO A 337 8.56 -24.13 -8.95
N LEU A 338 9.87 -24.40 -9.04
CA LEU A 338 10.71 -24.14 -10.22
C LEU A 338 10.13 -24.73 -11.51
N ALA A 339 9.49 -25.90 -11.43
CA ALA A 339 8.90 -26.60 -12.57
C ALA A 339 7.67 -25.90 -13.17
N TYR A 340 6.93 -25.11 -12.38
CA TYR A 340 5.71 -24.43 -12.86
C TYR A 340 5.96 -22.98 -13.28
N ALA A 341 6.85 -22.29 -12.57
CA ALA A 341 7.27 -20.94 -12.92
C ALA A 341 8.78 -20.86 -12.82
N ARG A 342 9.49 -21.11 -13.92
CA ARG A 342 10.97 -21.10 -13.95
C ARG A 342 11.53 -19.74 -13.55
N TRP A 343 10.92 -18.68 -14.04
CA TRP A 343 11.40 -17.30 -13.90
C TRP A 343 10.39 -16.49 -13.09
N THR A 344 10.69 -16.31 -11.81
CA THR A 344 9.93 -15.45 -10.89
C THR A 344 10.62 -14.09 -10.77
N ALA A 345 9.95 -13.13 -10.14
CA ALA A 345 10.52 -11.83 -9.80
C ALA A 345 11.95 -11.92 -9.24
N ARG A 346 12.14 -12.77 -8.23
CA ARG A 346 13.44 -13.00 -7.59
C ARG A 346 14.47 -13.57 -8.55
N ARG A 347 14.11 -14.57 -9.35
CA ARG A 347 15.04 -15.23 -10.28
C ARG A 347 15.39 -14.36 -11.49
N ASN A 348 14.51 -13.46 -11.90
CA ASN A 348 14.84 -12.40 -12.86
C ASN A 348 15.90 -11.44 -12.27
N MET A 349 15.75 -11.04 -11.00
CA MET A 349 16.73 -10.21 -10.31
C MET A 349 18.09 -10.94 -10.14
N GLU A 350 18.07 -12.21 -9.72
CA GLU A 350 19.28 -13.05 -9.61
C GLU A 350 19.99 -13.18 -10.96
N GLU A 351 19.25 -13.44 -12.04
CA GLU A 351 19.84 -13.55 -13.38
C GLU A 351 20.41 -12.21 -13.86
N PHE A 352 19.69 -11.10 -13.69
CA PHE A 352 20.20 -9.80 -14.10
C PHE A 352 21.50 -9.44 -13.37
N LEU A 353 21.58 -9.74 -12.08
CA LEU A 353 22.80 -9.58 -11.29
C LEU A 353 23.94 -10.49 -11.79
N ALA A 354 23.63 -11.71 -12.25
CA ALA A 354 24.62 -12.57 -12.88
C ALA A 354 25.12 -12.00 -14.23
N GLN A 355 24.25 -11.34 -15.01
CA GLN A 355 24.64 -10.66 -16.25
C GLN A 355 25.52 -9.43 -16.00
N LEU A 356 25.22 -8.66 -14.95
CA LEU A 356 26.11 -7.61 -14.45
C LEU A 356 27.47 -8.19 -14.09
N ALA A 357 27.52 -9.29 -13.31
CA ALA A 357 28.77 -9.91 -12.87
C ALA A 357 29.62 -10.44 -14.04
N LYS A 358 28.99 -11.05 -15.06
CA LYS A 358 29.65 -11.51 -16.30
C LYS A 358 30.17 -10.36 -17.18
N GLY A 359 29.67 -9.14 -16.97
CA GLY A 359 29.99 -7.99 -17.82
C GLY A 359 29.24 -7.97 -19.15
N ALA A 360 28.28 -8.90 -19.34
CA ALA A 360 27.38 -8.92 -20.49
C ALA A 360 26.42 -7.72 -20.48
N VAL A 361 26.13 -7.19 -19.28
CA VAL A 361 25.46 -5.91 -19.08
C VAL A 361 26.38 -5.03 -18.23
N ARG A 362 26.55 -3.77 -18.65
CA ARG A 362 27.18 -2.72 -17.86
C ARG A 362 26.18 -1.58 -17.67
N VAL A 363 26.21 -0.92 -16.52
CA VAL A 363 25.27 0.15 -16.16
C VAL A 363 25.96 1.42 -15.67
N ASP A 364 27.28 1.37 -15.51
CA ASP A 364 28.13 2.48 -15.08
C ASP A 364 27.96 3.73 -15.95
N HIS A 365 27.90 3.54 -17.27
CA HIS A 365 27.69 4.58 -18.27
C HIS A 365 26.23 5.06 -18.36
N LEU A 366 25.28 4.32 -17.79
CA LEU A 366 23.87 4.75 -17.71
C LEU A 366 23.64 5.72 -16.55
N ILE A 367 24.56 5.80 -15.58
CA ILE A 367 24.47 6.73 -14.45
C ILE A 367 24.94 8.11 -14.92
N THR A 368 23.99 9.01 -15.24
CA THR A 368 24.32 10.38 -15.66
C THR A 368 24.43 11.34 -14.48
N HIS A 369 23.64 11.12 -13.42
CA HIS A 369 23.64 12.00 -12.25
C HIS A 369 23.62 11.21 -10.94
N ARG A 370 24.24 11.79 -9.91
CA ARG A 370 24.21 11.29 -8.54
C ARG A 370 23.79 12.42 -7.60
N PHE A 371 22.80 12.17 -6.77
CA PHE A 371 22.37 13.09 -5.71
C PHE A 371 22.45 12.37 -4.36
N PRO A 372 22.94 13.01 -3.29
CA PRO A 372 22.69 12.50 -1.94
C PRO A 372 21.18 12.57 -1.64
N ILE A 373 20.67 11.69 -0.78
CA ILE A 373 19.24 11.66 -0.38
C ILE A 373 18.73 13.02 0.12
N ASP A 374 19.61 13.83 0.71
CA ASP A 374 19.31 15.19 1.17
C ASP A 374 18.94 16.17 0.05
N ARG A 375 19.43 15.90 -1.16
CA ARG A 375 19.14 16.66 -2.38
C ARG A 375 18.24 15.88 -3.33
N ALA A 376 17.50 14.89 -2.84
CA ALA A 376 16.62 14.08 -3.68
C ALA A 376 15.56 14.93 -4.42
N LEU A 377 15.05 16.01 -3.80
CA LEU A 377 14.06 16.88 -4.46
C LEU A 377 14.63 17.53 -5.73
N GLU A 378 15.90 17.94 -5.71
CA GLU A 378 16.58 18.51 -6.88
C GLU A 378 16.75 17.49 -8.01
N ALA A 379 16.96 16.21 -7.66
CA ALA A 379 17.01 15.12 -8.63
C ALA A 379 15.68 14.98 -9.39
N TYR A 380 14.55 15.14 -8.70
CA TYR A 380 13.23 15.12 -9.33
C TYR A 380 12.91 16.40 -10.09
N GLU A 381 13.38 17.55 -9.63
CA GLU A 381 13.29 18.80 -10.39
C GLU A 381 14.01 18.68 -11.73
N LEU A 382 15.23 18.12 -11.75
CA LEU A 382 15.97 17.83 -12.98
C LEU A 382 15.16 16.93 -13.93
N ILE A 383 14.53 15.86 -13.42
CA ILE A 383 13.72 14.93 -14.21
C ILE A 383 12.49 15.61 -14.83
N LEU A 384 11.83 16.48 -14.06
CA LEU A 384 10.59 17.14 -14.45
C LEU A 384 10.82 18.31 -15.41
N GLU A 385 11.84 19.12 -15.14
CA GLU A 385 12.16 20.30 -15.95
C GLU A 385 12.98 19.97 -17.19
N GLY A 386 13.78 18.90 -17.15
CA GLY A 386 14.58 18.44 -18.29
C GLY A 386 15.66 19.45 -18.72
N LYS A 387 16.16 20.26 -17.77
CA LYS A 387 17.19 21.28 -18.03
C LYS A 387 18.48 20.70 -18.61
N GLU A 388 18.79 19.45 -18.28
CA GLU A 388 19.98 18.74 -18.75
C GLU A 388 19.61 17.31 -19.20
N PRO A 389 20.32 16.71 -20.19
CA PRO A 389 20.10 15.34 -20.61
C PRO A 389 20.37 14.32 -19.49
N TYR A 390 19.50 13.32 -19.33
CA TYR A 390 19.68 12.26 -18.34
C TYR A 390 19.26 10.87 -18.84
N ILE A 391 19.84 9.82 -18.24
CA ILE A 391 19.45 8.41 -18.43
C ILE A 391 19.07 7.81 -17.08
N GLY A 392 20.07 7.53 -16.22
CA GLY A 392 19.91 7.03 -14.87
C GLY A 392 20.29 8.10 -13.85
N VAL A 393 19.37 8.39 -12.94
CA VAL A 393 19.57 9.34 -11.83
C VAL A 393 19.63 8.55 -10.53
N LEU A 394 20.82 8.49 -9.93
CA LEU A 394 21.07 7.71 -8.72
C LEU A 394 20.93 8.57 -7.46
N LEU A 395 20.27 8.04 -6.45
CA LEU A 395 20.30 8.57 -5.09
C LEU A 395 21.30 7.77 -4.24
N THR A 396 22.16 8.49 -3.53
CA THR A 396 23.20 7.95 -2.65
C THR A 396 22.89 8.27 -1.19
N TYR A 397 23.37 7.41 -0.29
CA TYR A 397 23.05 7.46 1.14
C TYR A 397 24.36 7.49 1.96
N PRO A 398 25.05 8.64 1.98
CA PRO A 398 26.40 8.73 2.55
C PRO A 398 26.44 8.72 4.08
N ASN A 399 25.33 9.04 4.73
CA ASN A 399 25.25 9.15 6.19
C ASN A 399 24.71 7.85 6.81
N GLU A 400 25.16 7.55 8.02
CA GLU A 400 24.52 6.49 8.82
C GLU A 400 23.11 6.93 9.21
N PRO A 401 22.08 6.10 8.94
CA PRO A 401 20.70 6.47 9.25
C PRO A 401 20.46 6.47 10.75
N ASP A 402 19.62 7.38 11.21
CA ASP A 402 19.01 7.26 12.53
C ASP A 402 18.06 6.06 12.55
N LEU A 403 18.45 5.03 13.32
CA LEU A 403 17.69 3.80 13.52
C LEU A 403 16.60 3.93 14.59
N SER A 404 16.38 5.14 15.14
CA SER A 404 15.28 5.41 16.06
C SER A 404 13.94 4.99 15.44
N ARG A 405 13.18 4.24 16.22
CA ARG A 405 11.81 3.82 15.86
C ARG A 405 10.78 4.85 16.26
N ARG A 406 11.20 5.96 16.87
CA ARG A 406 10.35 7.03 17.37
C ARG A 406 10.87 8.37 16.84
N VAL A 407 9.96 9.18 16.33
CA VAL A 407 10.24 10.54 15.88
C VAL A 407 9.26 11.50 16.54
N GLU A 408 9.80 12.50 17.24
CA GLU A 408 9.03 13.61 17.79
C GLU A 408 8.45 14.49 16.68
N VAL A 409 7.21 14.93 16.86
CA VAL A 409 6.48 15.76 15.93
C VAL A 409 6.34 17.12 16.58
N ILE A 410 7.16 18.07 16.12
CA ILE A 410 7.05 19.46 16.55
C ILE A 410 5.72 20.00 16.01
N SER A 411 4.70 20.02 16.86
CA SER A 411 3.48 20.73 16.54
C SER A 411 3.72 22.24 16.68
N PRO A 412 3.10 23.10 15.85
CA PRO A 412 3.15 24.55 16.06
C PRO A 412 2.68 24.98 17.47
N GLN A 413 1.86 24.15 18.13
CA GLN A 413 1.37 24.38 19.49
C GLN A 413 2.41 23.99 20.57
N SER A 414 3.37 23.13 20.24
CA SER A 414 4.44 22.68 21.15
C SER A 414 5.55 23.73 21.27
N ALA A 415 5.84 24.47 20.20
CA ALA A 415 6.90 25.48 20.15
C ALA A 415 6.66 26.67 21.12
N GLN A 416 5.41 26.94 21.50
CA GLN A 416 5.09 27.95 22.52
C GLN A 416 5.29 27.47 23.96
N ARG A 417 5.35 26.14 24.19
CA ARG A 417 5.57 25.59 25.54
C ARG A 417 7.05 25.44 25.88
N THR A 418 7.93 25.24 24.90
CA THR A 418 9.38 25.08 25.15
C THR A 418 10.10 26.37 25.54
N LEU A 419 9.45 27.53 25.43
CA LEU A 419 10.03 28.83 25.82
C LEU A 419 9.60 29.32 27.22
N SER A 420 8.77 28.57 27.95
CA SER A 420 8.44 28.89 29.34
C SER A 420 8.69 27.69 30.26
N SER A 421 9.64 27.87 31.17
CA SER A 421 9.99 27.06 32.35
C SER A 421 10.78 25.75 32.12
N ILE A 422 12.11 25.87 32.14
CA ILE A 422 12.95 24.92 32.86
C ILE A 422 12.83 25.28 34.34
N GLU A 423 11.89 24.66 35.05
CA GLU A 423 11.94 24.53 36.51
C GLU A 423 11.77 23.05 36.85
N ILE A 424 12.85 22.46 37.35
CA ILE A 424 12.84 21.12 37.94
C ILE A 424 12.05 21.21 39.24
N LYS A 425 10.84 20.65 39.27
CA LYS A 425 10.10 20.42 40.52
C LYS A 425 10.01 18.93 40.81
N THR A 426 10.85 18.52 41.75
CA THR A 426 10.72 17.30 42.56
C THR A 426 9.59 17.49 43.57
N SER A 427 8.43 16.85 43.37
CA SER A 427 7.48 16.54 44.46
C SER A 427 6.41 15.55 44.01
N ALA A 428 6.12 14.58 44.88
CA ALA A 428 5.17 13.47 44.74
C ALA A 428 3.72 13.90 44.42
N PRO A 429 2.87 13.03 43.85
CA PRO A 429 1.55 13.41 43.36
C PRO A 429 0.55 13.53 44.52
N SER A 430 0.09 14.76 44.77
CA SER A 430 -1.10 15.06 45.53
C SER A 430 -2.31 15.05 44.60
N ALA A 431 -3.34 14.28 44.97
CA ALA A 431 -4.62 14.23 44.31
C ALA A 431 -5.47 15.46 44.70
N SER A 432 -5.80 16.31 43.72
CA SER A 432 -7.20 16.69 43.38
C SER A 432 -7.28 17.85 42.37
N SER A 433 -8.18 17.67 41.40
CA SER A 433 -9.00 18.71 40.72
C SER A 433 -8.37 19.74 39.78
N ALA A 434 -7.78 19.27 38.68
CA ALA A 434 -8.09 19.79 37.35
C ALA A 434 -8.21 18.56 36.43
N VAL A 435 -9.30 18.37 35.69
CA VAL A 435 -9.41 17.22 34.78
C VAL A 435 -8.40 17.43 33.65
N GLY A 436 -7.19 16.91 33.85
CA GLY A 436 -6.13 16.89 32.85
C GLY A 436 -6.65 16.18 31.62
N LYS A 437 -6.18 16.60 30.44
CA LYS A 437 -6.50 15.89 29.19
C LYS A 437 -6.02 14.44 29.32
N ILE A 438 -6.86 13.48 28.91
CA ILE A 438 -6.49 12.07 28.78
C ILE A 438 -5.50 11.96 27.62
N SER A 439 -4.29 11.55 27.93
CA SER A 439 -3.27 11.25 26.93
C SER A 439 -3.56 9.90 26.27
N VAL A 440 -3.67 9.93 24.95
CA VAL A 440 -4.07 8.80 24.14
C VAL A 440 -2.92 8.33 23.24
N GLY A 441 -2.68 7.02 23.25
CA GLY A 441 -1.88 6.29 22.29
C GLY A 441 -2.74 5.60 21.24
N LEU A 442 -2.25 5.48 20.01
CA LEU A 442 -2.97 4.79 18.94
C LEU A 442 -2.06 3.75 18.27
N ILE A 443 -2.55 2.52 18.15
CA ILE A 443 -1.86 1.40 17.51
C ILE A 443 -2.70 0.99 16.29
N GLY A 444 -2.13 1.19 15.10
CA GLY A 444 -2.81 0.98 13.83
C GLY A 444 -3.56 2.23 13.37
N ALA A 445 -3.21 2.74 12.19
CA ALA A 445 -3.85 3.91 11.60
C ALA A 445 -4.29 3.64 10.15
N GLY A 446 -5.03 2.55 9.97
CA GLY A 446 -5.60 2.18 8.66
C GLY A 446 -6.69 3.14 8.20
N GLN A 447 -7.27 2.86 7.03
CA GLN A 447 -8.29 3.71 6.40
C GLN A 447 -9.50 3.99 7.30
N PHE A 448 -9.95 3.00 8.09
CA PHE A 448 -11.03 3.20 9.05
C PHE A 448 -10.65 4.18 10.17
N ALA A 449 -9.46 4.02 10.76
CA ALA A 449 -8.95 4.91 11.79
C ALA A 449 -8.86 6.36 11.28
N THR A 450 -8.24 6.58 10.11
CA THR A 450 -8.03 7.93 9.55
C THR A 450 -9.28 8.54 8.94
N GLY A 451 -10.20 7.73 8.43
CA GLY A 451 -11.41 8.18 7.75
C GLY A 451 -12.62 8.38 8.67
N THR A 452 -12.67 7.66 9.79
CA THR A 452 -13.86 7.60 10.67
C THR A 452 -13.53 7.94 12.11
N LEU A 453 -12.67 7.18 12.78
CA LEU A 453 -12.49 7.30 14.24
C LEU A 453 -11.69 8.54 14.65
N LEU A 454 -10.52 8.77 14.06
CA LEU A 454 -9.69 9.95 14.37
C LEU A 454 -10.41 11.28 14.08
N PRO A 455 -11.16 11.44 12.97
CA PRO A 455 -12.03 12.60 12.78
C PRO A 455 -13.09 12.77 13.88
N ALA A 456 -13.69 11.68 14.37
CA ALA A 456 -14.65 11.74 15.47
C ALA A 456 -13.98 12.18 16.79
N MET A 457 -12.76 11.71 17.06
CA MET A 457 -11.96 12.06 18.24
C MET A 457 -11.47 13.52 18.22
N LYS A 458 -11.08 14.04 17.05
CA LYS A 458 -10.50 15.40 16.92
C LYS A 458 -11.42 16.51 17.42
N GLY A 459 -12.74 16.27 17.43
CA GLY A 459 -13.75 17.21 17.92
C GLY A 459 -14.06 17.11 19.42
N LEU A 460 -13.39 16.21 20.16
CA LEU A 460 -13.64 15.99 21.59
C LEU A 460 -12.72 16.84 22.45
N LYS A 461 -13.30 17.46 23.50
CA LYS A 461 -12.52 18.16 24.53
C LYS A 461 -11.94 17.12 25.48
N GLY A 462 -10.76 17.40 26.02
CA GLY A 462 -10.14 16.53 27.03
C GLY A 462 -9.26 15.42 26.47
N ILE A 463 -9.04 15.32 25.15
CA ILE A 463 -8.08 14.37 24.57
C ILE A 463 -6.77 15.07 24.23
N ARG A 464 -5.65 14.41 24.55
CA ARG A 464 -4.30 14.77 24.12
C ARG A 464 -3.75 13.61 23.27
N PHE A 465 -3.54 13.85 21.99
CA PHE A 465 -2.95 12.85 21.08
C PHE A 465 -1.45 12.77 21.34
N ARG A 466 -1.00 11.72 22.04
CA ARG A 466 0.38 11.61 22.49
C ARG A 466 1.24 10.87 21.47
N GLY A 467 0.96 9.59 21.22
CA GLY A 467 1.74 8.76 20.30
C GLY A 467 0.89 7.99 19.31
N VAL A 468 1.40 7.79 18.09
CA VAL A 468 0.80 6.89 17.09
C VAL A 468 1.81 5.89 16.54
N ALA A 469 1.45 4.61 16.56
CA ALA A 469 2.20 3.50 16.01
C ALA A 469 1.54 2.95 14.73
N THR A 470 2.32 2.78 13.67
CA THR A 470 1.89 2.10 12.44
C THR A 470 2.98 1.15 11.92
N SER A 471 2.68 0.32 10.93
CA SER A 471 3.64 -0.63 10.37
C SER A 471 4.74 0.00 9.51
N THR A 472 4.59 1.26 9.09
CA THR A 472 5.53 1.96 8.21
C THR A 472 5.77 3.38 8.70
N GLY A 473 7.03 3.84 8.72
CA GLY A 473 7.37 5.18 9.20
C GLY A 473 6.59 6.31 8.52
N LEU A 474 6.40 6.23 7.20
CA LEU A 474 5.70 7.26 6.43
C LEU A 474 4.23 7.42 6.83
N SER A 475 3.49 6.32 7.01
CA SER A 475 2.11 6.40 7.49
C SER A 475 2.03 6.92 8.92
N ALA A 476 2.96 6.53 9.80
CA ALA A 476 3.04 7.03 11.18
C ALA A 476 3.23 8.55 11.20
N ARG A 477 4.22 9.07 10.45
CA ARG A 477 4.51 10.49 10.35
C ARG A 477 3.35 11.29 9.75
N HIS A 478 2.73 10.77 8.68
CA HIS A 478 1.59 11.41 8.04
C HIS A 478 0.40 11.55 8.98
N VAL A 479 0.01 10.46 9.65
CA VAL A 479 -1.12 10.46 10.60
C VAL A 479 -0.83 11.37 11.78
N ALA A 480 0.40 11.32 12.31
CA ALA A 480 0.80 12.16 13.43
C ALA A 480 0.68 13.65 13.10
N HIS A 481 1.19 14.08 11.95
CA HIS A 481 1.07 15.46 11.50
C HIS A 481 -0.38 15.88 11.23
N LYS A 482 -1.18 15.01 10.59
CA LYS A 482 -2.58 15.31 10.21
C LYS A 482 -3.51 15.49 11.42
N PHE A 483 -3.31 14.68 12.45
CA PHE A 483 -4.17 14.66 13.64
C PHE A 483 -3.56 15.34 14.87
N GLY A 484 -2.28 15.72 14.82
CA GLY A 484 -1.60 16.45 15.88
C GLY A 484 -1.12 15.55 17.02
N PHE A 485 -0.59 14.37 16.70
CA PHE A 485 0.13 13.56 17.68
C PHE A 485 1.50 14.17 17.97
N GLU A 486 1.95 14.05 19.22
CA GLU A 486 3.24 14.60 19.67
C GLU A 486 4.44 13.78 19.21
N TYR A 487 4.30 12.47 19.07
CA TYR A 487 5.30 11.63 18.39
C TYR A 487 4.65 10.53 17.55
N CYS A 488 5.47 9.93 16.68
CA CYS A 488 5.10 8.80 15.86
C CYS A 488 6.15 7.70 15.96
N THR A 489 5.73 6.44 15.80
CA THR A 489 6.59 5.28 15.95
C THR A 489 6.21 4.15 14.99
N THR A 490 7.16 3.27 14.69
CA THR A 490 6.93 1.98 14.01
C THR A 490 6.89 0.81 14.99
N ASP A 491 7.15 1.08 16.27
CA ASP A 491 7.15 0.12 17.36
C ASP A 491 6.06 0.48 18.36
N TYR A 492 5.01 -0.34 18.44
CA TYR A 492 3.91 -0.08 19.36
C TYR A 492 4.31 -0.22 20.83
N HIS A 493 5.43 -0.89 21.14
CA HIS A 493 5.92 -0.95 22.52
C HIS A 493 6.31 0.44 23.05
N GLU A 494 6.70 1.39 22.19
CA GLU A 494 6.89 2.80 22.58
C GLU A 494 5.60 3.42 23.13
N ILE A 495 4.44 3.05 22.55
CA ILE A 495 3.12 3.50 23.03
C ILE A 495 2.80 2.87 24.39
N LEU A 496 3.06 1.57 24.53
CA LEU A 496 2.75 0.83 25.76
C LEU A 496 3.66 1.25 26.93
N ASN A 497 4.92 1.57 26.65
CA ASN A 497 5.90 1.95 27.65
C ASN A 497 5.88 3.45 28.00
N ASP A 498 5.17 4.29 27.25
CA ASP A 498 5.05 5.72 27.58
C ASP A 498 4.19 5.90 28.85
N PRO A 499 4.76 6.39 29.97
CA PRO A 499 4.03 6.57 31.22
C PRO A 499 2.99 7.69 31.13
N GLU A 500 3.10 8.61 30.17
CA GLU A 500 2.09 9.65 29.97
C GLU A 500 0.84 9.12 29.27
N ILE A 501 0.90 7.97 28.58
CA ILE A 501 -0.25 7.37 27.89
C ILE A 501 -1.06 6.53 28.87
N ALA A 502 -2.32 6.92 29.12
CA ALA A 502 -3.23 6.19 29.99
C ALA A 502 -4.21 5.30 29.20
N LEU A 503 -4.58 5.73 27.99
CA LEU A 503 -5.56 5.06 27.12
C LEU A 503 -4.95 4.74 25.77
N VAL A 504 -5.10 3.50 25.31
CA VAL A 504 -4.64 3.03 24.00
C VAL A 504 -5.83 2.65 23.13
N PHE A 505 -5.84 3.15 21.89
CA PHE A 505 -6.76 2.74 20.84
C PHE A 505 -6.07 1.73 19.91
N ILE A 506 -6.62 0.53 19.80
CA ILE A 506 -6.15 -0.54 18.92
C ILE A 506 -7.07 -0.63 17.71
N LEU A 507 -6.58 -0.20 16.55
CA LEU A 507 -7.33 -0.06 15.29
C LEU A 507 -6.61 -0.78 14.14
N THR A 508 -6.02 -1.93 14.44
CA THR A 508 -5.27 -2.77 13.50
C THR A 508 -6.21 -3.68 12.68
N ARG A 509 -5.65 -4.65 11.94
CA ARG A 509 -6.44 -5.76 11.38
C ARG A 509 -6.88 -6.69 12.52
N HIS A 510 -7.96 -7.44 12.30
CA HIS A 510 -8.64 -8.20 13.35
C HIS A 510 -7.72 -9.23 14.05
N GLY A 511 -6.86 -9.92 13.28
CA GLY A 511 -6.00 -10.98 13.81
C GLY A 511 -5.03 -10.56 14.91
N SER A 512 -4.67 -9.27 15.00
CA SER A 512 -3.75 -8.77 16.03
C SER A 512 -4.44 -8.20 17.27
N HIS A 513 -5.76 -8.08 17.29
CA HIS A 513 -6.48 -7.40 18.38
C HIS A 513 -6.24 -8.05 19.74
N ALA A 514 -6.47 -9.36 19.87
CA ALA A 514 -6.41 -10.04 21.15
C ALA A 514 -5.05 -9.91 21.85
N HIS A 515 -3.96 -10.18 21.12
CA HIS A 515 -2.61 -10.05 21.65
C HIS A 515 -2.28 -8.60 22.04
N LEU A 516 -2.61 -7.62 21.19
CA LEU A 516 -2.34 -6.20 21.47
C LEU A 516 -3.14 -5.70 22.68
N VAL A 517 -4.39 -6.17 22.84
CA VAL A 517 -5.23 -5.86 24.00
C VAL A 517 -4.60 -6.44 25.26
N ALA A 518 -4.18 -7.71 25.22
CA ALA A 518 -3.57 -8.37 26.36
C ALA A 518 -2.27 -7.67 26.78
N GLU A 519 -1.40 -7.30 25.84
CA GLU A 519 -0.18 -6.54 26.14
C GLU A 519 -0.46 -5.14 26.70
N ALA A 520 -1.43 -4.42 26.13
CA ALA A 520 -1.80 -3.09 26.64
C ALA A 520 -2.36 -3.16 28.08
N LEU A 521 -3.17 -4.17 28.39
CA LEU A 521 -3.66 -4.40 29.75
C LEU A 521 -2.52 -4.78 30.71
N ARG A 522 -1.57 -5.63 30.29
CA ARG A 522 -0.38 -5.98 31.09
C ARG A 522 0.51 -4.75 31.35
N ALA A 523 0.55 -3.80 30.43
CA ALA A 523 1.18 -2.49 30.60
C ALA A 523 0.33 -1.49 31.40
N SER A 524 -0.74 -1.97 32.07
CA SER A 524 -1.67 -1.20 32.91
C SER A 524 -2.34 -0.03 32.17
N LYS A 525 -2.61 -0.19 30.87
CA LYS A 525 -3.32 0.81 30.06
C LYS A 525 -4.82 0.54 30.04
N HIS A 526 -5.63 1.58 29.97
CA HIS A 526 -7.01 1.47 29.51
C HIS A 526 -7.01 1.19 28.00
N VAL A 527 -7.95 0.38 27.52
CA VAL A 527 -7.95 -0.12 26.15
C VAL A 527 -9.29 0.12 25.48
N PHE A 528 -9.25 0.79 24.34
CA PHE A 528 -10.30 0.74 23.33
C PHE A 528 -9.79 -0.11 22.16
N VAL A 529 -10.56 -1.10 21.72
CA VAL A 529 -10.21 -1.92 20.57
C VAL A 529 -11.35 -1.98 19.57
N GLU A 530 -11.06 -1.74 18.30
CA GLU A 530 -12.04 -1.91 17.21
C GLU A 530 -12.53 -3.36 17.15
N LYS A 531 -13.78 -3.61 16.73
CA LYS A 531 -14.27 -4.99 16.67
C LYS A 531 -13.59 -5.77 15.53
N PRO A 532 -13.47 -7.11 15.64
CA PRO A 532 -13.82 -7.95 16.79
C PRO A 532 -12.72 -7.96 17.84
N LEU A 533 -13.04 -8.35 19.08
CA LEU A 533 -12.03 -8.48 20.13
C LEU A 533 -11.01 -9.60 19.84
N ALA A 534 -11.49 -10.70 19.26
CA ALA A 534 -10.69 -11.89 18.97
C ALA A 534 -11.28 -12.63 17.75
N LEU A 535 -10.45 -13.42 17.05
CA LEU A 535 -10.90 -14.27 15.95
C LEU A 535 -11.35 -15.66 16.41
N ASN A 536 -10.85 -16.14 17.54
CA ASN A 536 -11.16 -17.47 18.06
C ASN A 536 -11.26 -17.48 19.60
N LEU A 537 -11.71 -18.61 20.14
CA LEU A 537 -11.94 -18.77 21.58
C LEU A 537 -10.65 -18.75 22.41
N GLU A 538 -9.53 -19.20 21.86
CA GLU A 538 -8.24 -19.21 22.56
C GLU A 538 -7.74 -17.77 22.77
N GLN A 539 -7.74 -16.97 21.71
CA GLN A 539 -7.45 -15.54 21.76
C GLN A 539 -8.39 -14.80 22.73
N LEU A 540 -9.68 -15.13 22.73
CA LEU A 540 -10.64 -14.53 23.65
C LEU A 540 -10.34 -14.90 25.12
N ARG A 541 -10.00 -16.16 25.39
CA ARG A 541 -9.61 -16.62 26.74
C ARG A 541 -8.40 -15.87 27.26
N GLU A 542 -7.37 -15.69 26.43
CA GLU A 542 -6.18 -14.93 26.82
C GLU A 542 -6.52 -13.50 27.27
N VAL A 543 -7.38 -12.81 26.52
CA VAL A 543 -7.84 -11.46 26.87
C VAL A 543 -8.62 -11.46 28.18
N VAL A 544 -9.54 -12.41 28.36
CA VAL A 544 -10.37 -12.51 29.57
C VAL A 544 -9.52 -12.79 30.81
N GLU A 545 -8.57 -13.72 30.72
CA GLU A 545 -7.63 -14.02 31.80
C GLU A 545 -6.81 -12.80 32.17
N THR A 546 -6.25 -12.11 31.16
CA THR A 546 -5.45 -10.90 31.37
C THR A 546 -6.27 -9.77 32.00
N PHE A 547 -7.49 -9.54 31.51
CA PHE A 547 -8.39 -8.53 32.05
C PHE A 547 -8.81 -8.83 33.50
N ASN A 548 -9.04 -10.10 33.83
CA ASN A 548 -9.37 -10.51 35.19
C ASN A 548 -8.24 -10.26 36.20
N VAL A 549 -6.98 -10.25 35.74
CA VAL A 549 -5.83 -9.85 36.56
C VAL A 549 -5.73 -8.32 36.67
N GLN A 550 -6.02 -7.59 35.59
CA GLN A 550 -5.89 -6.14 35.48
C GLN A 550 -7.22 -5.39 35.65
N ARG A 551 -8.06 -5.80 36.61
CA ARG A 551 -9.44 -5.30 36.76
C ARG A 551 -9.60 -3.81 37.06
N SER A 552 -8.52 -3.12 37.42
CA SER A 552 -8.50 -1.66 37.56
C SER A 552 -8.57 -0.93 36.20
N ASN A 553 -8.21 -1.61 35.10
CA ASN A 553 -8.25 -1.05 33.77
C ASN A 553 -9.61 -1.25 33.10
N VAL A 554 -9.91 -0.40 32.13
CA VAL A 554 -11.15 -0.45 31.35
C VAL A 554 -10.83 -1.04 29.99
N LEU A 555 -11.63 -2.00 29.54
CA LEU A 555 -11.58 -2.56 28.20
C LEU A 555 -12.93 -2.30 27.51
N THR A 556 -12.89 -1.60 26.38
CA THR A 556 -14.05 -1.31 25.54
C THR A 556 -13.83 -1.88 24.14
N VAL A 557 -14.83 -2.59 23.62
CA VAL A 557 -14.85 -3.06 22.24
C VAL A 557 -15.71 -2.12 21.40
N GLY A 558 -15.23 -1.79 20.19
CA GLY A 558 -15.80 -0.82 19.26
C GLY A 558 -17.13 -1.23 18.61
N PHE A 559 -18.18 -1.42 19.43
CA PHE A 559 -19.54 -1.66 18.96
C PHE A 559 -20.36 -0.38 18.77
N ASN A 560 -19.99 0.44 17.78
CA ASN A 560 -20.50 1.78 17.57
C ASN A 560 -22.04 1.92 17.50
N ARG A 561 -22.75 0.91 16.97
CA ARG A 561 -24.20 0.99 16.66
C ARG A 561 -25.07 1.29 17.87
N ARG A 562 -24.70 0.84 19.07
CA ARG A 562 -25.45 1.14 20.31
C ARG A 562 -25.44 2.63 20.68
N PHE A 563 -24.39 3.35 20.28
CA PHE A 563 -24.19 4.75 20.59
C PHE A 563 -24.83 5.71 19.58
N SER A 564 -25.35 5.18 18.47
CA SER A 564 -26.00 6.01 17.45
C SER A 564 -27.18 6.79 18.06
N PRO A 565 -27.41 8.05 17.66
CA PRO A 565 -28.54 8.84 18.16
C PRO A 565 -29.89 8.14 17.95
N PHE A 566 -30.07 7.45 16.83
CA PHE A 566 -31.30 6.73 16.52
C PHE A 566 -31.48 5.46 17.35
N THR A 567 -30.40 4.73 17.64
CA THR A 567 -30.45 3.56 18.52
C THR A 567 -30.81 3.96 19.94
N ARG A 568 -30.13 4.98 20.50
CA ARG A 568 -30.44 5.50 21.84
C ARG A 568 -31.87 6.01 21.93
N TRP A 569 -32.29 6.82 20.96
CA TRP A 569 -33.65 7.35 20.88
C TRP A 569 -34.73 6.24 20.85
N LEU A 570 -34.43 5.11 20.21
CA LEU A 570 -35.32 3.94 20.17
C LEU A 570 -35.26 3.16 21.48
N LYS A 571 -34.06 2.90 22.03
CA LYS A 571 -33.87 2.22 23.33
C LYS A 571 -34.66 2.91 24.44
N ASP A 572 -34.55 4.23 24.55
CA ASP A 572 -35.25 5.03 25.57
C ASP A 572 -36.78 4.88 25.50
N ARG A 573 -37.33 4.57 24.32
CA ARG A 573 -38.79 4.43 24.11
C ARG A 573 -39.33 3.04 24.39
N PHE A 574 -38.47 2.04 24.30
CA PHE A 574 -38.78 0.67 24.71
C PHE A 574 -38.38 0.41 26.16
N ASP A 575 -37.64 1.31 26.80
CA ASP A 575 -37.25 1.18 28.20
C ASP A 575 -38.48 1.06 29.11
N GLY A 576 -38.41 0.12 30.06
CA GLY A 576 -39.55 -0.22 30.93
C GLY A 576 -40.69 -1.00 30.27
N THR A 577 -40.55 -1.48 29.03
CA THR A 577 -41.51 -2.41 28.40
C THR A 577 -41.40 -3.80 29.06
N PRO A 578 -42.47 -4.33 29.69
CA PRO A 578 -42.40 -5.61 30.41
C PRO A 578 -42.44 -6.82 29.47
N GLU A 579 -43.06 -6.71 28.28
CA GLU A 579 -43.10 -7.81 27.33
C GLU A 579 -41.75 -7.99 26.59
N PRO A 580 -41.36 -9.24 26.28
CA PRO A 580 -40.20 -9.51 25.45
C PRO A 580 -40.28 -8.85 24.07
N LEU A 581 -39.15 -8.34 23.60
CA LEU A 581 -39.04 -7.70 22.28
C LEU A 581 -38.65 -8.71 21.19
N ALA A 582 -39.13 -8.48 19.98
CA ALA A 582 -38.61 -9.07 18.75
C ALA A 582 -37.74 -8.03 18.03
N VAL A 583 -36.49 -8.36 17.70
CA VAL A 583 -35.56 -7.46 17.00
C VAL A 583 -35.12 -8.08 15.68
N HIS A 584 -35.31 -7.39 14.56
CA HIS A 584 -34.90 -7.86 13.24
C HIS A 584 -33.86 -6.91 12.64
N CYS A 585 -32.72 -7.45 12.22
CA CYS A 585 -31.65 -6.70 11.56
C CYS A 585 -31.46 -7.24 10.15
N THR A 586 -31.62 -6.39 9.13
CA THR A 586 -31.35 -6.73 7.73
C THR A 586 -30.15 -5.93 7.23
N VAL A 587 -29.17 -6.62 6.65
CA VAL A 587 -27.90 -6.04 6.21
C VAL A 587 -27.61 -6.46 4.77
N ASN A 588 -27.67 -5.49 3.87
CA ASN A 588 -27.27 -5.62 2.47
C ASN A 588 -25.80 -5.19 2.32
N ALA A 589 -24.90 -6.11 2.64
CA ALA A 589 -23.51 -5.80 2.94
C ALA A 589 -22.61 -5.67 1.70
N GLY A 590 -23.10 -6.09 0.53
CA GLY A 590 -22.37 -6.11 -0.74
C GLY A 590 -21.26 -7.17 -0.83
N PRO A 591 -20.74 -7.46 -2.03
CA PRO A 591 -19.67 -8.45 -2.24
C PRO A 591 -18.32 -7.97 -1.69
N VAL A 592 -17.53 -8.92 -1.20
CA VAL A 592 -16.12 -8.75 -0.86
C VAL A 592 -15.29 -9.53 -1.88
N PRO A 593 -14.19 -8.96 -2.45
CA PRO A 593 -13.33 -9.69 -3.37
C PRO A 593 -12.79 -11.00 -2.75
N PRO A 594 -12.67 -12.11 -3.50
CA PRO A 594 -12.22 -13.39 -2.96
C PRO A 594 -10.85 -13.33 -2.27
N ASP A 595 -9.94 -12.51 -2.79
CA ASP A 595 -8.56 -12.29 -2.34
C ASP A 595 -8.42 -11.23 -1.23
N HIS A 596 -9.53 -10.66 -0.76
CA HIS A 596 -9.50 -9.64 0.28
C HIS A 596 -9.11 -10.22 1.64
N TRP A 597 -8.31 -9.49 2.44
CA TRP A 597 -7.82 -9.92 3.76
C TRP A 597 -8.92 -10.34 4.75
N THR A 598 -10.17 -9.88 4.56
CA THR A 598 -11.32 -10.32 5.37
C THR A 598 -11.56 -11.82 5.28
N HIS A 599 -11.25 -12.44 4.15
CA HIS A 599 -11.35 -13.89 3.95
C HIS A 599 -10.10 -14.65 4.37
N ASP A 600 -9.00 -13.96 4.69
CA ASP A 600 -7.82 -14.60 5.28
C ASP A 600 -8.19 -15.06 6.72
N PRO A 601 -8.12 -16.37 7.02
CA PRO A 601 -8.49 -16.89 8.34
C PRO A 601 -7.66 -16.33 9.49
N GLU A 602 -6.40 -15.95 9.24
CA GLU A 602 -5.47 -15.44 10.25
C GLU A 602 -5.63 -13.93 10.45
N GLN A 603 -5.99 -13.19 9.40
CA GLN A 603 -6.07 -11.72 9.47
C GLN A 603 -7.49 -11.19 9.66
N GLY A 604 -8.47 -11.80 8.99
CA GLY A 604 -9.84 -11.29 8.87
C GLY A 604 -10.88 -12.09 9.63
N GLY A 605 -10.81 -13.42 9.58
CA GLY A 605 -11.76 -14.33 10.23
C GLY A 605 -13.19 -14.30 9.65
N GLY A 606 -13.39 -13.72 8.47
CA GLY A 606 -14.68 -13.64 7.80
C GLY A 606 -15.65 -12.60 8.37
N ARG A 607 -16.80 -12.44 7.70
CA ARG A 607 -17.78 -11.38 8.00
C ARG A 607 -18.64 -11.66 9.23
N ILE A 608 -18.78 -12.92 9.63
CA ILE A 608 -19.53 -13.28 10.84
C ILE A 608 -18.82 -12.69 12.07
N ILE A 609 -17.54 -13.03 12.24
CA ILE A 609 -16.75 -12.52 13.36
C ILE A 609 -16.46 -11.02 13.17
N GLY A 610 -16.13 -10.59 11.94
CA GLY A 610 -15.70 -9.23 11.66
C GLY A 610 -16.80 -8.16 11.52
N GLU A 611 -18.04 -8.51 11.17
CA GLU A 611 -19.14 -7.55 10.94
C GLU A 611 -20.45 -7.93 11.65
N VAL A 612 -20.88 -9.20 11.62
CA VAL A 612 -22.16 -9.65 12.20
C VAL A 612 -22.18 -9.43 13.72
N CYS A 613 -21.02 -9.49 14.38
CA CYS A 613 -20.86 -9.18 15.79
C CYS A 613 -21.46 -7.83 16.21
N HIS A 614 -21.47 -6.81 15.32
CA HIS A 614 -22.13 -5.54 15.59
C HIS A 614 -23.64 -5.66 15.80
N PHE A 615 -24.29 -6.59 15.11
CA PHE A 615 -25.74 -6.77 15.18
C PHE A 615 -26.12 -7.66 16.36
N VAL A 616 -25.27 -8.63 16.71
CA VAL A 616 -25.40 -9.36 17.98
C VAL A 616 -25.30 -8.39 19.16
N ASP A 617 -24.33 -7.48 19.13
CA ASP A 617 -24.18 -6.42 20.12
C ASP A 617 -25.40 -5.48 20.17
N LEU A 618 -25.87 -5.03 19.00
CA LEU A 618 -27.02 -4.13 18.91
C LEU A 618 -28.30 -4.76 19.47
N ILE A 619 -28.56 -6.04 19.20
CA ILE A 619 -29.70 -6.77 19.75
C ILE A 619 -29.59 -6.87 21.27
N GLN A 620 -28.39 -7.17 21.81
CA GLN A 620 -28.17 -7.18 23.26
C GLN A 620 -28.46 -5.82 23.87
N TYR A 621 -27.98 -4.73 23.27
CA TYR A 621 -28.22 -3.38 23.76
C TYR A 621 -29.71 -3.01 23.75
N LEU A 622 -30.42 -3.28 22.65
CA LEU A 622 -31.84 -2.96 22.51
C LEU A 622 -32.73 -3.77 23.44
N THR A 623 -32.39 -5.05 23.67
CA THR A 623 -33.16 -5.95 24.53
C THR A 623 -32.73 -5.90 26.00
N GLY A 624 -31.55 -5.37 26.31
CA GLY A 624 -30.97 -5.37 27.66
C GLY A 624 -30.66 -6.79 28.18
N SER A 625 -30.41 -7.75 27.29
CA SER A 625 -30.26 -9.17 27.65
C SER A 625 -29.17 -9.85 26.84
N LEU A 626 -28.57 -10.89 27.42
CA LEU A 626 -27.59 -11.75 26.76
C LEU A 626 -28.27 -12.85 25.92
N PRO A 627 -27.63 -13.31 24.82
CA PRO A 627 -28.10 -14.47 24.06
C PRO A 627 -27.84 -15.77 24.83
N VAL A 628 -28.78 -16.71 24.75
CA VAL A 628 -28.71 -18.03 25.41
C VAL A 628 -28.84 -19.20 24.44
N ARG A 629 -29.32 -18.96 23.21
CA ARG A 629 -29.39 -19.97 22.15
C ARG A 629 -29.29 -19.30 20.79
N VAL A 630 -28.62 -19.97 19.85
CA VAL A 630 -28.43 -19.52 18.46
C VAL A 630 -28.85 -20.63 17.49
N TYR A 631 -29.46 -20.22 16.38
CA TYR A 631 -29.62 -21.03 15.16
C TYR A 631 -29.13 -20.19 13.99
N ALA A 632 -28.37 -20.77 13.06
CA ALA A 632 -27.82 -20.06 11.91
C ALA A 632 -27.80 -20.96 10.68
N GLU A 633 -28.01 -20.35 9.51
CA GLU A 633 -28.01 -21.03 8.22
C GLU A 633 -27.39 -20.11 7.16
N THR A 634 -26.54 -20.69 6.31
CA THR A 634 -25.88 -19.96 5.21
C THR A 634 -26.63 -20.13 3.91
N LEU A 635 -26.61 -19.10 3.06
CA LEU A 635 -27.09 -19.21 1.69
C LEU A 635 -25.92 -19.64 0.80
N GLU A 636 -26.01 -20.82 0.21
CA GLU A 636 -25.04 -21.25 -0.80
C GLU A 636 -25.25 -20.45 -2.08
N SER A 637 -24.24 -19.69 -2.50
CA SER A 637 -24.34 -18.82 -3.68
C SER A 637 -23.04 -18.88 -4.48
N PRO A 638 -23.08 -19.30 -5.77
CA PRO A 638 -21.90 -19.30 -6.63
C PRO A 638 -21.25 -17.92 -6.67
N GLY A 639 -19.93 -17.85 -6.42
CA GLY A 639 -19.16 -16.60 -6.44
C GLY A 639 -19.09 -15.85 -5.11
N TYR A 640 -19.67 -16.37 -4.03
CA TYR A 640 -19.56 -15.80 -2.68
C TYR A 640 -19.02 -16.83 -1.69
N GLN A 641 -18.32 -16.37 -0.65
CA GLN A 641 -18.01 -17.24 0.48
C GLN A 641 -19.31 -17.56 1.25
N PRO A 642 -19.56 -18.81 1.67
CA PRO A 642 -20.77 -19.16 2.43
C PRO A 642 -20.96 -18.28 3.67
N SER A 643 -19.87 -17.90 4.34
CA SER A 643 -19.88 -17.02 5.52
C SER A 643 -20.29 -15.56 5.25
N ASP A 644 -20.43 -15.16 3.98
CA ASP A 644 -20.85 -13.80 3.60
C ASP A 644 -22.37 -13.65 3.51
N ASN A 645 -23.11 -14.77 3.49
CA ASN A 645 -24.55 -14.80 3.39
C ASN A 645 -25.12 -15.72 4.47
N VAL A 646 -25.60 -15.15 5.56
CA VAL A 646 -26.08 -15.89 6.73
C VAL A 646 -27.36 -15.29 7.29
N VAL A 647 -28.26 -16.17 7.72
CA VAL A 647 -29.43 -15.84 8.53
C VAL A 647 -29.23 -16.43 9.92
N ILE A 648 -29.39 -15.62 10.95
CA ILE A 648 -29.16 -16.00 12.35
C ILE A 648 -30.41 -15.67 13.16
N THR A 649 -30.83 -16.58 14.04
CA THR A 649 -31.84 -16.35 15.08
C THR A 649 -31.21 -16.52 16.46
N LEU A 650 -31.48 -15.56 17.36
CA LEU A 650 -30.98 -15.51 18.72
C LEU A 650 -32.16 -15.57 19.71
N LYS A 651 -32.10 -16.47 20.69
CA LYS A 651 -32.96 -16.41 21.88
C LYS A 651 -32.21 -15.67 22.98
N MET A 652 -32.84 -14.67 23.58
CA MET A 652 -32.28 -13.90 24.68
C MET A 652 -32.78 -14.43 26.04
N ALA A 653 -32.00 -14.23 27.09
CA ALA A 653 -32.32 -14.68 28.46
C ALA A 653 -33.65 -14.12 28.99
N ASN A 654 -33.97 -12.85 28.71
CA ASN A 654 -35.24 -12.22 29.10
C ASN A 654 -36.45 -12.63 28.24
N GLY A 655 -36.29 -13.64 27.38
CA GLY A 655 -37.35 -14.13 26.51
C GLY A 655 -37.41 -13.44 25.14
N ALA A 656 -36.71 -12.32 24.93
CA ALA A 656 -36.66 -11.64 23.63
C ALA A 656 -36.08 -12.54 22.53
N VAL A 657 -36.39 -12.24 21.28
CA VAL A 657 -35.88 -12.96 20.10
C VAL A 657 -35.29 -11.97 19.12
N GLY A 658 -34.06 -12.24 18.67
CA GLY A 658 -33.39 -11.47 17.64
C GLY A 658 -33.26 -12.27 16.35
N SER A 659 -33.31 -11.60 15.19
CA SER A 659 -32.89 -12.20 13.92
C SER A 659 -31.96 -11.26 13.15
N ILE A 660 -30.97 -11.83 12.47
CA ILE A 660 -30.02 -11.11 11.63
C ILE A 660 -30.03 -11.77 10.25
N THR A 661 -30.40 -11.02 9.22
CA THR A 661 -30.23 -11.39 7.82
C THR A 661 -29.08 -10.59 7.27
N TYR A 662 -27.95 -11.25 6.99
CA TYR A 662 -26.74 -10.62 6.50
C TYR A 662 -26.39 -11.21 5.14
N VAL A 663 -26.45 -10.41 4.07
CA VAL A 663 -26.27 -10.89 2.69
C VAL A 663 -25.40 -9.95 1.86
N ALA A 664 -24.57 -10.52 0.99
CA ALA A 664 -23.68 -9.83 0.07
C ALA A 664 -24.32 -9.58 -1.32
N GLY A 665 -25.34 -10.35 -1.69
CA GLY A 665 -25.90 -10.38 -3.05
C GLY A 665 -27.00 -9.37 -3.38
N GLY A 666 -27.35 -8.44 -2.47
CA GLY A 666 -28.42 -7.47 -2.71
C GLY A 666 -28.01 -6.30 -3.62
N ASP A 667 -28.99 -5.64 -4.25
CA ASP A 667 -28.75 -4.46 -5.10
C ASP A 667 -28.23 -3.28 -4.25
N LYS A 668 -27.13 -2.65 -4.69
CA LYS A 668 -26.47 -1.55 -3.97
C LYS A 668 -27.32 -0.27 -3.83
N ARG A 669 -28.41 -0.14 -4.59
CA ARG A 669 -29.39 0.95 -4.46
C ARG A 669 -30.30 0.76 -3.24
N TYR A 670 -30.43 -0.45 -2.73
CA TYR A 670 -31.19 -0.71 -1.51
C TYR A 670 -30.38 -0.26 -0.27
N PRO A 671 -30.99 0.41 0.72
CA PRO A 671 -30.28 0.85 1.92
C PRO A 671 -29.54 -0.30 2.63
N ARG A 672 -28.31 -0.01 3.09
CA ARG A 672 -27.41 -1.03 3.63
C ARG A 672 -27.95 -1.72 4.88
N GLU A 673 -28.54 -0.98 5.81
CA GLU A 673 -28.92 -1.50 7.13
C GLU A 673 -30.36 -1.11 7.48
N ARG A 674 -31.14 -2.05 8.02
CA ARG A 674 -32.47 -1.79 8.57
C ARG A 674 -32.65 -2.57 9.86
N VAL A 675 -33.14 -1.91 10.90
CA VAL A 675 -33.38 -2.51 12.22
C VAL A 675 -34.83 -2.28 12.61
N GLU A 676 -35.52 -3.34 13.03
CA GLU A 676 -36.89 -3.29 13.53
C GLU A 676 -36.95 -3.83 14.95
N VAL A 677 -37.76 -3.20 15.80
CA VAL A 677 -38.02 -3.63 17.17
C VAL A 677 -39.52 -3.64 17.37
N LEU A 678 -40.07 -4.79 17.79
CA LEU A 678 -41.50 -4.99 18.00
C LEU A 678 -41.74 -5.54 19.40
N GLY A 679 -42.76 -5.02 20.10
CA GLY A 679 -43.13 -5.47 21.43
C GLY A 679 -43.90 -4.40 22.21
N GLY A 680 -44.65 -4.79 23.25
CA GLY A 680 -45.41 -3.87 24.11
C GLY A 680 -46.38 -2.93 23.38
N GLY A 681 -46.99 -3.42 22.30
CA GLY A 681 -47.90 -2.64 21.45
C GLY A 681 -47.20 -1.53 20.66
N ALA A 682 -45.87 -1.59 20.51
CA ALA A 682 -45.06 -0.61 19.82
C ALA A 682 -44.18 -1.24 18.72
N VAL A 683 -43.85 -0.42 17.72
CA VAL A 683 -42.93 -0.76 16.63
C VAL A 683 -41.93 0.36 16.44
N GLY A 684 -40.65 0.04 16.49
CA GLY A 684 -39.53 0.92 16.18
C GLY A 684 -38.80 0.46 14.92
N VAL A 685 -38.40 1.39 14.06
CA VAL A 685 -37.67 1.09 12.83
C VAL A 685 -36.53 2.09 12.66
N ILE A 686 -35.30 1.62 12.46
CA ILE A 686 -34.14 2.41 12.03
C ILE A 686 -33.84 2.08 10.57
N GLU A 687 -33.74 3.11 9.74
CA GLU A 687 -33.44 3.00 8.31
C GLU A 687 -32.06 3.60 8.03
N ASN A 688 -31.07 2.71 7.84
CA ASN A 688 -29.67 3.01 7.51
C ASN A 688 -29.03 4.11 8.35
N PHE A 689 -29.44 4.23 9.62
CA PHE A 689 -29.04 5.32 10.52
C PHE A 689 -29.19 6.72 9.92
N LYS A 690 -30.16 6.90 9.01
CA LYS A 690 -30.61 8.19 8.46
C LYS A 690 -31.98 8.60 8.98
N ALA A 691 -32.79 7.63 9.40
CA ALA A 691 -34.09 7.88 9.98
C ALA A 691 -34.43 6.84 11.04
N ALA A 692 -35.26 7.25 12.00
CA ALA A 692 -35.94 6.33 12.90
C ALA A 692 -37.44 6.66 12.97
N THR A 693 -38.26 5.61 13.06
CA THR A 693 -39.71 5.70 13.23
C THR A 693 -40.10 4.93 14.48
N PHE A 694 -41.04 5.46 15.26
CA PHE A 694 -41.65 4.77 16.38
C PHE A 694 -43.17 4.91 16.31
N ILE A 695 -43.88 3.81 16.51
CA ILE A 695 -45.33 3.70 16.42
C ILE A 695 -45.85 3.09 17.71
N ARG A 696 -46.83 3.71 18.36
CA ARG A 696 -47.53 3.16 19.54
C ARG A 696 -48.92 3.78 19.67
N GLY A 697 -49.93 2.96 19.97
CA GLY A 697 -51.31 3.44 20.20
C GLY A 697 -51.88 4.28 19.05
N GLY A 698 -51.63 3.86 17.80
CA GLY A 698 -52.06 4.57 16.59
C GLY A 698 -51.28 5.85 16.24
N ARG A 699 -50.34 6.30 17.08
CA ARG A 699 -49.51 7.49 16.83
C ARG A 699 -48.16 7.10 16.24
N LYS A 700 -47.71 7.84 15.23
CA LYS A 700 -46.42 7.65 14.56
C LYS A 700 -45.52 8.87 14.76
N LYS A 701 -44.32 8.66 15.28
CA LYS A 701 -43.26 9.67 15.37
C LYS A 701 -42.09 9.25 14.48
N ARG A 702 -41.59 10.16 13.65
CA ARG A 702 -40.43 9.92 12.79
C ARG A 702 -39.39 11.03 12.97
N VAL A 703 -38.13 10.64 13.09
CA VAL A 703 -36.96 11.53 13.14
C VAL A 703 -36.05 11.20 11.96
N ARG A 704 -35.40 12.21 11.36
CA ARG A 704 -34.54 12.04 10.18
C ARG A 704 -33.31 12.93 10.27
N ASN A 705 -32.20 12.47 9.72
CA ASN A 705 -30.97 13.22 9.45
C ASN A 705 -30.60 13.01 7.98
N TRP A 706 -30.78 14.05 7.16
CA TRP A 706 -30.54 13.99 5.72
C TRP A 706 -29.09 14.24 5.33
N LEU A 707 -28.30 14.85 6.22
CA LEU A 707 -26.95 15.33 5.91
C LEU A 707 -25.88 14.27 6.13
N SER A 708 -26.14 13.28 6.99
CA SER A 708 -25.12 12.30 7.37
C SER A 708 -25.73 10.99 7.87
N VAL A 709 -24.96 9.91 7.73
CA VAL A 709 -25.20 8.63 8.39
C VAL A 709 -24.40 8.64 9.68
N ASP A 710 -25.07 8.72 10.83
CA ASP A 710 -24.41 8.64 12.13
C ASP A 710 -24.66 7.28 12.76
N ARG A 711 -23.66 6.40 12.66
CA ARG A 711 -23.71 5.06 13.26
C ARG A 711 -23.22 5.03 14.71
N GLY A 712 -22.87 6.17 15.32
CA GLY A 712 -22.51 6.25 16.74
C GLY A 712 -21.02 6.28 17.07
N HIS A 713 -20.09 6.31 16.11
CA HIS A 713 -18.64 6.30 16.39
C HIS A 713 -18.20 7.44 17.32
N ARG A 714 -18.81 8.64 17.20
CA ARG A 714 -18.51 9.75 18.12
C ARG A 714 -19.01 9.45 19.54
N GLY A 715 -20.25 8.99 19.66
CA GLY A 715 -20.85 8.67 20.96
C GLY A 715 -20.16 7.48 21.63
N GLU A 716 -19.56 6.58 20.85
CA GLU A 716 -18.76 5.46 21.32
C GLU A 716 -17.43 5.90 21.95
N VAL A 717 -16.76 6.89 21.36
CA VAL A 717 -15.51 7.43 21.91
C VAL A 717 -15.77 8.35 23.11
N GLU A 718 -16.92 9.05 23.12
CA GLU A 718 -17.31 9.92 24.23
C GLU A 718 -17.71 9.15 25.50
N ALA A 719 -18.26 7.95 25.35
CA ALA A 719 -18.67 7.07 26.44
C ALA A 719 -17.48 6.29 27.01
#